data_AF-A0A6A4HU59-F1
#
_entry.id   AF-A0A6A4HU59-F1
#
_cell.length_a   1.000
_cell.length_b   1.000
_cell.length_c   1.000
_cell.angle_alpha   90.00
_cell.angle_beta   90.00
_cell.angle_gamma   90.00
#
_symmetry.space_group_name_H-M   'P 1'
#
loop_
_entity.id
_entity.type
_entity.pdbx_description
1 polymer ?
#
loop_
_entity_poly.entity_id
_entity_poly.type
_entity_poly.pdbx_seq_one_letter_code
_entity_poly.pdbx_strand_id
1 'polypeptide(L)'
;MPAFSRIAEALGVDVEGEASLQSFGRIVKEGGVIAELQLIYEEREATSATFSSDGTSHKNIQYESRHVVFVMADCIVTRFLGITTATNHTSEEQLAGLKWVVKDLHDVWNRSPKGCKNLVDWREFFVMLKAMNSDHAKDQLKLVAIIEALKKLFEHELRGEQIILGMPLMDQLEMLTRVGQQAIDNAGGAERWHGLSEVEQQLQTKNTYSQMSAKLGQKDFDSLLVAEKDIVDFFVRLGCGMHKEMNSVKGGNTAMMQYWLENNLTPPISLPNKDNAATLKLTPKDSDAQSRAKKITQCGGVKAARLAGAIFNHKDDKKGQHNVYKAFFMERLGYVIDFPDTSSIHYQLYCNAAAELIVHLPLYIEFLELFRDKKDSMTWTNIEQNLYNTLHDLATLAELAVLAAYGEIISIPFLRRIHWDPNENALTLGPYYAHVKEHYRSIIDNPELFLADNTGYALANLNGQPWERPEVIYAIHKMKHSLLSFRSLLVSFFEGSLETWERFTVEFSLGGCIANATDEQRRAAHCPPTNDLNESKLGVKQKRAQRAQNEMIDHFNARVMHRSNGTGDFKDKTPAMNTAPSLQYIRLETRCRDASGSAKAQKLQQAAYDTKKAADQVVKKVVRDKKKLTQTLQKDEVMKDVVPVLVVDEML
;
A
#
# COMPACT_ATOMS: atom_id res chain seq x y z
N MET A 1 10.06 8.29 42.29
CA MET A 1 10.19 6.84 42.04
C MET A 1 9.86 6.53 40.59
N PRO A 2 10.78 5.91 39.85
CA PRO A 2 10.48 5.33 38.54
C PRO A 2 9.27 4.39 38.63
N ALA A 3 8.44 4.32 37.58
CA ALA A 3 7.26 3.45 37.56
C ALA A 3 7.61 1.97 37.87
N PHE A 4 8.81 1.53 37.49
CA PHE A 4 9.34 0.20 37.79
C PHE A 4 9.45 -0.08 39.30
N SER A 5 10.05 0.83 40.08
CA SER A 5 10.22 0.65 41.52
C SER A 5 8.87 0.54 42.23
N ARG A 6 7.87 1.32 41.81
CA ARG A 6 6.49 1.23 42.33
C ARG A 6 5.81 -0.09 41.98
N ILE A 7 6.02 -0.62 40.78
CA ILE A 7 5.47 -1.91 40.36
C ILE A 7 6.13 -3.04 41.14
N ALA A 8 7.46 -3.01 41.28
CA ALA A 8 8.20 -4.02 42.04
C ALA A 8 7.83 -4.01 43.53
N GLU A 9 7.71 -2.82 44.14
CA GLU A 9 7.21 -2.65 45.51
C GLU A 9 5.78 -3.22 45.66
N ALA A 10 4.88 -2.93 44.71
CA ALA A 10 3.53 -3.49 44.70
C ALA A 10 3.50 -5.02 44.52
N LEU A 11 4.54 -5.60 43.92
CA LEU A 11 4.73 -7.04 43.75
C LEU A 11 5.54 -7.69 44.89
N GLY A 12 5.95 -6.92 45.91
CA GLY A 12 6.76 -7.41 47.03
C GLY A 12 8.20 -7.80 46.64
N VAL A 13 8.73 -7.20 45.57
CA VAL A 13 10.09 -7.44 45.09
C VAL A 13 10.98 -6.28 45.52
N ASP A 14 11.96 -6.55 46.38
CA ASP A 14 12.99 -5.59 46.75
C ASP A 14 13.88 -5.28 45.54
N VAL A 15 13.95 -4.00 45.16
CA VAL A 15 14.79 -3.53 44.05
C VAL A 15 16.03 -2.86 44.61
N GLU A 16 17.20 -3.47 44.41
CA GLU A 16 18.49 -2.83 44.69
C GLU A 16 18.91 -1.94 43.51
N GLY A 17 19.07 -0.64 43.77
CA GLY A 17 19.56 0.35 42.81
C GLY A 17 18.49 0.88 41.82
N GLU A 18 18.95 1.61 40.80
CA GLU A 18 18.09 2.15 39.74
C GLU A 18 18.51 1.60 38.36
N ALA A 19 17.56 1.06 37.61
CA ALA A 19 17.80 0.68 36.23
C ALA A 19 17.92 1.93 35.34
N SER A 20 19.05 2.07 34.65
CA SER A 20 19.29 3.21 33.76
C SER A 20 18.38 3.16 32.52
N LEU A 21 18.14 4.32 31.89
CA LEU A 21 17.43 4.40 30.60
C LEU A 21 18.08 3.52 29.52
N GLN A 22 19.41 3.39 29.56
CA GLN A 22 20.15 2.53 28.64
C GLN A 22 19.82 1.04 28.90
N SER A 23 19.72 0.62 30.16
CA SER A 23 19.32 -0.74 30.52
C SER A 23 17.91 -1.05 30.03
N PHE A 24 16.95 -0.15 30.23
CA PHE A 24 15.59 -0.32 29.69
C PHE A 24 15.57 -0.42 28.16
N GLY A 25 16.31 0.45 27.47
CA GLY A 25 16.42 0.40 26.01
C GLY A 25 17.00 -0.93 25.51
N ARG A 26 17.97 -1.49 26.22
CA ARG A 26 18.54 -2.82 25.90
C ARG A 26 17.55 -3.95 26.15
N ILE A 27 16.82 -3.95 27.26
CA ILE A 27 15.79 -4.97 27.56
C ILE A 27 14.74 -5.01 26.44
N VAL A 28 14.30 -3.85 25.95
CA VAL A 28 13.37 -3.79 24.81
C VAL A 28 13.99 -4.40 23.55
N LYS A 29 15.24 -4.06 23.24
CA LYS A 29 15.97 -4.59 22.07
C LYS A 29 16.24 -6.10 22.17
N GLU A 30 16.49 -6.62 23.36
CA GLU A 30 16.60 -8.07 23.60
C GLU A 30 15.31 -8.79 23.19
N GLY A 31 14.14 -8.20 23.51
CA GLY A 31 12.85 -8.68 23.01
C GLY A 31 12.74 -8.69 21.48
N GLY A 32 13.39 -7.74 20.80
CA GLY A 32 13.50 -7.71 19.34
C GLY A 32 14.33 -8.86 18.78
N VAL A 33 15.51 -9.12 19.36
CA VAL A 33 16.36 -10.27 18.94
C VAL A 33 15.61 -11.59 19.13
N ILE A 34 14.83 -11.73 20.21
CA ILE A 34 13.99 -12.93 20.39
C ILE A 34 12.92 -13.03 19.29
N ALA A 35 12.30 -11.91 18.90
CA ALA A 35 11.31 -11.88 17.83
C ALA A 35 11.91 -12.24 16.46
N GLU A 36 13.18 -11.88 16.21
CA GLU A 36 13.92 -12.29 15.01
C GLU A 36 14.25 -13.79 15.03
N LEU A 37 14.68 -14.33 16.17
CA LEU A 37 14.90 -15.77 16.33
C LEU A 37 13.60 -16.57 16.18
N GLN A 38 12.47 -16.02 16.64
CA GLN A 38 11.15 -16.61 16.44
C GLN A 38 10.81 -16.75 14.95
N LEU A 39 11.09 -15.72 14.13
CA LEU A 39 10.79 -15.76 12.70
C LEU A 39 11.47 -16.93 12.01
N ILE A 40 12.78 -17.13 12.23
CA ILE A 40 13.52 -18.24 11.62
C ILE A 40 13.14 -19.59 12.24
N TYR A 41 12.81 -19.62 13.54
CA TYR A 41 12.29 -20.84 14.15
C TYR A 41 11.02 -21.30 13.44
N GLU A 42 10.06 -20.39 13.24
CA GLU A 42 8.77 -20.68 12.62
C GLU A 42 8.88 -20.91 11.11
N GLU A 43 9.79 -20.22 10.43
CA GLU A 43 10.12 -20.46 9.01
C GLU A 43 10.52 -21.92 8.77
N ARG A 44 11.36 -22.49 9.64
CA ARG A 44 11.83 -23.88 9.53
C ARG A 44 10.75 -24.92 9.78
N GLU A 45 9.72 -24.59 10.54
CA GLU A 45 8.58 -25.48 10.82
C GLU A 45 7.46 -25.32 9.78
N ALA A 46 7.55 -24.29 8.93
CA ALA A 46 6.53 -23.99 7.94
C ALA A 46 6.76 -24.78 6.64
N THR A 47 5.66 -25.21 6.03
CA THR A 47 5.67 -25.88 4.72
C THR A 47 5.70 -24.88 3.57
N SER A 48 5.20 -23.66 3.80
CA SER A 48 5.14 -22.60 2.81
C SER A 48 4.93 -21.25 3.47
N ALA A 49 5.14 -20.19 2.70
CA ALA A 49 4.91 -18.83 3.16
C ALA A 49 4.23 -17.93 2.12
N THR A 50 3.57 -16.89 2.60
CA THR A 50 3.04 -15.79 1.79
C THR A 50 3.65 -14.48 2.26
N PHE A 51 4.21 -13.71 1.33
CA PHE A 51 4.82 -12.42 1.64
C PHE A 51 3.84 -11.27 1.41
N SER A 52 3.91 -10.23 2.23
CA SER A 52 3.18 -8.98 2.00
C SER A 52 4.01 -7.78 2.42
N SER A 53 3.85 -6.67 1.69
CA SER A 53 4.49 -5.41 2.01
C SER A 53 3.60 -4.22 1.71
N ASP A 54 3.88 -3.12 2.40
CA ASP A 54 3.32 -1.80 2.08
C ASP A 54 4.35 -0.69 2.35
N GLY A 55 4.21 0.42 1.65
CA GLY A 55 5.12 1.56 1.70
C GLY A 55 4.40 2.87 1.97
N THR A 56 4.98 3.72 2.82
CA THR A 56 4.51 5.10 3.00
C THR A 56 5.65 6.09 3.17
N SER A 57 5.38 7.35 2.86
CA SER A 57 6.32 8.44 3.07
C SER A 57 5.97 9.23 4.33
N HIS A 58 6.94 9.45 5.23
CA HIS A 58 6.78 10.37 6.35
C HIS A 58 7.96 11.36 6.40
N LYS A 59 7.65 12.66 6.30
CA LYS A 59 8.65 13.75 6.27
C LYS A 59 9.77 13.50 5.24
N ASN A 60 9.38 13.12 4.02
CA ASN A 60 10.27 12.80 2.89
C ASN A 60 11.17 11.56 3.06
N ILE A 61 10.95 10.75 4.09
CA ILE A 61 11.60 9.45 4.27
C ILE A 61 10.60 8.35 3.90
N GLN A 62 11.02 7.38 3.09
CA GLN A 62 10.20 6.21 2.78
C GLN A 62 10.34 5.15 3.87
N TYR A 63 9.22 4.56 4.26
CA TYR A 63 9.12 3.47 5.21
C TYR A 63 8.41 2.30 4.55
N GLU A 64 8.94 1.10 4.76
CA GLU A 64 8.37 -0.14 4.25
C GLU A 64 8.06 -1.07 5.41
N SER A 65 6.80 -1.48 5.50
CA SER A 65 6.32 -2.50 6.43
C SER A 65 6.24 -3.84 5.70
N ARG A 66 6.56 -4.93 6.41
CA ARG A 66 6.53 -6.29 5.85
C ARG A 66 5.90 -7.28 6.81
N HIS A 67 5.05 -8.15 6.30
CA HIS A 67 4.57 -9.33 7.02
C HIS A 67 4.79 -10.59 6.19
N VAL A 68 4.95 -11.71 6.90
CA VAL A 68 4.93 -13.05 6.32
C VAL A 68 3.83 -13.85 6.99
N VAL A 69 3.12 -14.64 6.20
CA VAL A 69 2.23 -15.68 6.71
C VAL A 69 2.95 -17.00 6.54
N PHE A 70 3.16 -17.73 7.62
CA PHE A 70 3.68 -19.09 7.61
C PHE A 70 2.54 -20.08 7.72
N VAL A 71 2.53 -21.05 6.82
CA VAL A 71 1.62 -22.21 6.87
C VAL A 71 2.40 -23.36 7.49
N MET A 72 1.97 -23.79 8.67
CA MET A 72 2.53 -24.92 9.41
C MET A 72 1.57 -26.11 9.32
N ALA A 73 2.01 -27.27 9.82
CA ALA A 73 1.21 -28.50 9.76
C ALA A 73 -0.12 -28.39 10.54
N ASP A 74 -0.15 -27.65 11.64
CA ASP A 74 -1.28 -27.55 12.56
C ASP A 74 -1.95 -26.17 12.59
N CYS A 75 -1.25 -25.12 12.14
CA CYS A 75 -1.74 -23.76 12.22
C CYS A 75 -1.19 -22.84 11.12
N ILE A 76 -1.78 -21.65 11.02
CA ILE A 76 -1.33 -20.57 10.15
C ILE A 76 -1.00 -19.38 11.05
N VAL A 77 0.20 -18.84 10.91
CA VAL A 77 0.66 -17.73 11.74
C VAL A 77 1.12 -16.57 10.88
N THR A 78 0.70 -15.36 11.25
CA THR A 78 1.16 -14.14 10.59
C THR A 78 2.18 -13.43 11.47
N ARG A 79 3.30 -13.00 10.88
CA ARG A 79 4.41 -12.37 11.59
C ARG A 79 4.83 -11.08 10.93
N PHE A 80 5.14 -10.10 11.77
CA PHE A 80 5.67 -8.81 11.36
C PHE A 80 7.19 -8.86 11.32
N LEU A 81 7.78 -8.45 10.18
CA LEU A 81 9.23 -8.43 9.95
C LEU A 81 9.87 -7.09 10.32
N GLY A 82 9.08 -6.13 10.83
CA GLY A 82 9.55 -4.79 11.15
C GLY A 82 9.34 -3.77 10.02
N ILE A 83 9.65 -2.52 10.34
CA ILE A 83 9.69 -1.40 9.38
C ILE A 83 11.14 -1.10 9.04
N THR A 84 11.44 -0.92 7.76
CA THR A 84 12.74 -0.36 7.33
C THR A 84 12.53 0.98 6.63
N THR A 85 13.58 1.80 6.59
CA THR A 85 13.62 2.93 5.65
C THR A 85 14.17 2.48 4.31
N ALA A 86 13.64 3.03 3.23
CA ALA A 86 14.15 2.83 1.88
C ALA A 86 14.58 4.17 1.28
N THR A 87 15.59 4.16 0.41
CA THR A 87 16.02 5.40 -0.25
C THR A 87 14.99 5.88 -1.28
N ASN A 88 14.22 4.95 -1.85
CA ASN A 88 13.17 5.21 -2.83
C ASN A 88 12.12 4.08 -2.80
N HIS A 89 11.12 4.16 -3.69
CA HIS A 89 9.99 3.23 -3.79
C HIS A 89 10.06 2.30 -5.02
N THR A 90 11.24 2.11 -5.64
CA THR A 90 11.32 1.22 -6.79
C THR A 90 11.29 -0.24 -6.35
N SER A 91 10.77 -1.12 -7.21
CA SER A 91 10.71 -2.56 -6.97
C SER A 91 12.09 -3.16 -6.64
N GLU A 92 13.16 -2.67 -7.27
CA GLU A 92 14.53 -3.12 -6.98
C GLU A 92 15.00 -2.76 -5.57
N GLU A 93 14.68 -1.55 -5.10
CA GLU A 93 15.04 -1.10 -3.75
C GLU A 93 14.23 -1.86 -2.70
N GLN A 94 12.94 -2.08 -2.95
CA GLN A 94 12.07 -2.91 -2.10
C GLN A 94 12.59 -4.33 -1.98
N LEU A 95 13.02 -4.95 -3.10
CA LEU A 95 13.63 -6.28 -3.09
C LEU A 95 14.98 -6.29 -2.36
N ALA A 96 15.82 -5.27 -2.57
CA ALA A 96 17.10 -5.15 -1.86
C ALA A 96 16.88 -5.02 -0.35
N GLY A 97 15.89 -4.24 0.07
CA GLY A 97 15.46 -4.12 1.46
C GLY A 97 14.96 -5.44 2.02
N LEU A 98 14.12 -6.18 1.29
CA LEU A 98 13.67 -7.52 1.69
C LEU A 98 14.84 -8.50 1.83
N LYS A 99 15.74 -8.57 0.84
CA LYS A 99 16.95 -9.42 0.90
C LYS A 99 17.81 -9.09 2.11
N TRP A 100 17.98 -7.81 2.43
CA TRP A 100 18.74 -7.39 3.59
C TRP A 100 18.09 -7.85 4.90
N VAL A 101 16.77 -7.65 5.05
CA VAL A 101 16.02 -8.10 6.23
C VAL A 101 16.13 -9.62 6.40
N VAL A 102 15.83 -10.39 5.34
CA VAL A 102 15.85 -11.86 5.41
C VAL A 102 17.26 -12.38 5.74
N LYS A 103 18.31 -11.81 5.12
CA LYS A 103 19.69 -12.18 5.45
C LYS A 103 20.07 -11.86 6.88
N ASP A 104 19.73 -10.67 7.38
CA ASP A 104 20.05 -10.29 8.76
C ASP A 104 19.35 -11.23 9.77
N LEU A 105 18.08 -11.60 9.52
CA LEU A 105 17.36 -12.59 10.35
C LEU A 105 18.08 -13.94 10.36
N HIS A 106 18.48 -14.44 9.20
CA HIS A 106 19.21 -15.71 9.07
C HIS A 106 20.59 -15.66 9.72
N ASP A 107 21.31 -14.54 9.57
CA ASP A 107 22.63 -14.34 10.17
C ASP A 107 22.56 -14.34 11.70
N VAL A 108 21.55 -13.69 12.29
CA VAL A 108 21.28 -13.73 13.74
C VAL A 108 20.99 -15.15 14.20
N TRP A 109 20.11 -15.85 13.47
CA TRP A 109 19.81 -17.25 13.78
C TRP A 109 21.06 -18.12 13.73
N ASN A 110 21.83 -18.05 12.65
CA ASN A 110 23.02 -18.88 12.40
C ASN A 110 24.15 -18.60 13.40
N ARG A 111 24.22 -17.39 13.98
CA ARG A 111 25.15 -17.06 15.09
C ARG A 111 24.64 -17.50 16.46
N SER A 112 23.35 -17.81 16.59
CA SER A 112 22.77 -18.24 17.87
C SER A 112 23.27 -19.63 18.29
N PRO A 113 23.25 -19.97 19.60
CA PRO A 113 23.66 -21.30 20.08
C PRO A 113 22.88 -22.47 19.46
N LYS A 114 21.67 -22.21 18.96
CA LYS A 114 20.82 -23.20 18.29
C LYS A 114 21.12 -23.28 16.79
N GLY A 115 21.20 -22.14 16.11
CA GLY A 115 21.44 -22.10 14.67
C GLY A 115 22.87 -22.42 14.26
N CYS A 116 23.88 -22.16 15.10
CA CYS A 116 25.27 -22.46 14.76
C CYS A 116 25.56 -23.96 14.57
N LYS A 117 24.67 -24.82 15.06
CA LYS A 117 24.72 -26.28 14.88
C LYS A 117 23.88 -26.78 13.70
N ASN A 118 22.95 -25.96 13.23
CA ASN A 118 22.07 -26.27 12.12
C ASN A 118 21.80 -24.99 11.34
N LEU A 119 22.74 -24.67 10.45
CA LEU A 119 22.71 -23.46 9.65
C LEU A 119 21.51 -23.50 8.70
N VAL A 120 20.92 -22.33 8.48
CA VAL A 120 19.78 -22.14 7.58
C VAL A 120 20.20 -21.20 6.47
N ASP A 121 19.89 -21.56 5.22
CA ASP A 121 20.16 -20.71 4.08
C ASP A 121 19.01 -19.72 3.87
N TRP A 122 19.33 -18.42 3.87
CA TRP A 122 18.36 -17.34 3.66
C TRP A 122 17.62 -17.39 2.31
N ARG A 123 18.13 -18.15 1.33
CA ARG A 123 17.46 -18.39 0.05
C ARG A 123 16.20 -19.27 0.22
N GLU A 124 16.15 -20.12 1.25
CA GLU A 124 15.00 -20.99 1.54
C GLU A 124 13.72 -20.19 1.76
N PHE A 125 13.82 -19.03 2.43
CA PHE A 125 12.72 -18.06 2.58
C PHE A 125 12.02 -17.74 1.26
N PHE A 126 12.78 -17.54 0.17
CA PHE A 126 12.21 -17.20 -1.12
C PHE A 126 11.66 -18.42 -1.84
N VAL A 127 12.32 -19.58 -1.70
CA VAL A 127 11.89 -20.83 -2.33
C VAL A 127 10.56 -21.32 -1.75
N MET A 128 10.31 -21.11 -0.46
CA MET A 128 9.04 -21.51 0.19
C MET A 128 7.86 -20.58 -0.12
N LEU A 129 8.08 -19.41 -0.74
CA LEU A 129 6.99 -18.49 -1.06
C LEU A 129 6.03 -19.12 -2.06
N LYS A 130 4.73 -19.08 -1.75
CA LYS A 130 3.64 -19.53 -2.63
C LYS A 130 2.71 -18.40 -3.03
N ALA A 131 2.78 -17.26 -2.35
CA ALA A 131 2.04 -16.08 -2.76
C ALA A 131 2.72 -14.77 -2.34
N MET A 132 2.31 -13.70 -3.00
CA MET A 132 2.57 -12.33 -2.56
C MET A 132 1.30 -11.48 -2.59
N ASN A 133 1.04 -10.76 -1.50
CA ASN A 133 -0.04 -9.79 -1.36
C ASN A 133 0.49 -8.36 -1.36
N SER A 134 -0.10 -7.50 -2.20
CA SER A 134 0.26 -6.09 -2.30
C SER A 134 -0.92 -5.25 -2.75
N ASP A 135 -0.73 -3.94 -2.82
CA ASP A 135 -1.63 -3.09 -3.59
C ASP A 135 -1.55 -3.39 -5.11
N HIS A 136 -2.19 -2.56 -5.92
CA HIS A 136 -2.20 -2.69 -7.38
C HIS A 136 -1.31 -1.68 -8.11
N ALA A 137 -0.31 -1.11 -7.43
CA ALA A 137 0.63 -0.18 -8.03
C ALA A 137 1.60 -0.89 -8.99
N LYS A 138 2.09 -0.17 -10.01
CA LYS A 138 2.94 -0.74 -11.07
C LYS A 138 4.28 -1.26 -10.54
N ASP A 139 4.85 -0.57 -9.55
CA ASP A 139 6.05 -0.98 -8.84
C ASP A 139 5.82 -2.28 -8.03
N GLN A 140 4.65 -2.47 -7.44
CA GLN A 140 4.31 -3.73 -6.76
C GLN A 140 4.15 -4.90 -7.76
N LEU A 141 3.49 -4.68 -8.91
CA LEU A 141 3.40 -5.70 -9.96
C LEU A 141 4.78 -6.13 -10.47
N LYS A 142 5.69 -5.17 -10.63
CA LYS A 142 7.08 -5.45 -10.99
C LYS A 142 7.85 -6.15 -9.87
N LEU A 143 7.61 -5.81 -8.60
CA LEU A 143 8.23 -6.47 -7.46
C LEU A 143 7.85 -7.96 -7.40
N VAL A 144 6.57 -8.27 -7.56
CA VAL A 144 6.05 -9.65 -7.65
C VAL A 144 6.81 -10.45 -8.71
N ALA A 145 6.94 -9.90 -9.93
CA ALA A 145 7.61 -10.58 -11.03
C ALA A 145 9.10 -10.85 -10.74
N ILE A 146 9.81 -9.90 -10.11
CA ILE A 146 11.22 -10.08 -9.76
C ILE A 146 11.36 -11.09 -8.60
N ILE A 147 10.44 -11.11 -7.63
CA ILE A 147 10.43 -12.12 -6.55
C ILE A 147 10.18 -13.51 -7.11
N GLU A 148 9.22 -13.67 -8.03
CA GLU A 148 8.95 -14.97 -8.67
C GLU A 148 10.18 -15.49 -9.43
N ALA A 149 10.82 -14.63 -10.23
CA ALA A 149 12.06 -14.98 -10.94
C ALA A 149 13.20 -15.34 -9.98
N LEU A 150 13.31 -14.62 -8.86
CA LEU A 150 14.30 -14.90 -7.83
C LEU A 150 14.04 -16.22 -7.10
N LYS A 151 12.77 -16.52 -6.79
CA LYS A 151 12.35 -17.81 -6.22
C LYS A 151 12.79 -18.95 -7.13
N LYS A 152 12.52 -18.87 -8.43
CA LYS A 152 12.94 -19.89 -9.42
C LYS A 152 14.45 -20.06 -9.47
N LEU A 153 15.19 -18.94 -9.51
CA LEU A 153 16.65 -18.97 -9.49
C LEU A 153 17.19 -19.69 -8.24
N PHE A 154 16.71 -19.31 -7.05
CA PHE A 154 17.17 -19.89 -5.80
C PHE A 154 16.76 -21.34 -5.60
N GLU A 155 15.60 -21.74 -6.12
CA GLU A 155 15.18 -23.14 -6.14
C GLU A 155 16.19 -23.98 -6.92
N HIS A 156 16.54 -23.57 -8.14
CA HIS A 156 17.53 -24.27 -8.96
C HIS A 156 18.93 -24.25 -8.34
N GLU A 157 19.36 -23.13 -7.76
CA GLU A 157 20.66 -23.05 -7.06
C GLU A 157 20.72 -24.04 -5.89
N LEU A 158 19.74 -24.01 -4.99
CA LEU A 158 19.71 -24.88 -3.81
C LEU A 158 19.59 -26.36 -4.18
N ARG A 159 18.73 -26.68 -5.16
CA ARG A 159 18.59 -28.04 -5.70
C ARG A 159 19.92 -28.55 -6.29
N GLY A 160 20.59 -27.72 -7.09
CA GLY A 160 21.91 -28.05 -7.64
C GLY A 160 22.97 -28.27 -6.57
N GLU A 161 22.99 -27.43 -5.53
CA GLU A 161 23.89 -27.57 -4.39
C GLU A 161 23.63 -28.87 -3.61
N GLN A 162 22.37 -29.26 -3.41
CA GLN A 162 22.03 -30.54 -2.79
C GLN A 162 22.52 -31.73 -3.61
N ILE A 163 22.41 -31.67 -4.95
CA ILE A 163 22.93 -32.73 -5.82
C ILE A 163 24.45 -32.81 -5.68
N ILE A 164 25.16 -31.68 -5.73
CA ILE A 164 26.62 -31.61 -5.54
C ILE A 164 27.02 -32.23 -4.20
N LEU A 165 26.36 -31.85 -3.11
CA LEU A 165 26.63 -32.39 -1.78
C LEU A 165 26.40 -33.91 -1.68
N GLY A 166 25.47 -34.45 -2.48
CA GLY A 166 25.19 -35.88 -2.56
C GLY A 166 26.15 -36.68 -3.45
N MET A 167 27.00 -36.03 -4.25
CA MET A 167 27.97 -36.71 -5.13
C MET A 167 29.13 -37.36 -4.35
N PRO A 168 29.79 -38.39 -4.90
CA PRO A 168 31.09 -38.85 -4.40
C PRO A 168 32.13 -37.73 -4.34
N LEU A 169 33.04 -37.78 -3.37
CA LEU A 169 34.05 -36.73 -3.14
C LEU A 169 34.88 -36.39 -4.38
N MET A 170 35.20 -37.39 -5.21
CA MET A 170 35.97 -37.16 -6.45
C MET A 170 35.19 -36.34 -7.48
N ASP A 171 33.89 -36.60 -7.63
CA ASP A 171 33.03 -35.87 -8.55
C ASP A 171 32.79 -34.43 -8.05
N GLN A 172 32.69 -34.25 -6.73
CA GLN A 172 32.65 -32.92 -6.11
C GLN A 172 33.92 -32.11 -6.43
N LEU A 173 35.10 -32.73 -6.26
CA LEU A 173 36.38 -32.09 -6.56
C LEU A 173 36.50 -31.76 -8.06
N GLU A 174 36.04 -32.64 -8.94
CA GLU A 174 36.01 -32.38 -10.37
C GLU A 174 35.10 -31.18 -10.69
N MET A 175 33.92 -31.11 -10.08
CA MET A 175 32.99 -30.01 -10.26
C MET A 175 33.59 -28.68 -9.79
N LEU A 176 34.19 -28.65 -8.59
CA LEU A 176 34.88 -27.47 -8.07
C LEU A 176 36.06 -27.04 -8.95
N THR A 177 36.79 -27.99 -9.53
CA THR A 177 37.86 -27.72 -10.49
C THR A 177 37.30 -27.06 -11.75
N ARG A 178 36.18 -27.56 -12.29
CA ARG A 178 35.49 -26.97 -13.44
C ARG A 178 34.97 -25.57 -13.12
N VAL A 179 34.44 -25.33 -11.91
CA VAL A 179 34.03 -23.98 -11.46
C VAL A 179 35.23 -23.03 -11.47
N GLY A 180 36.38 -23.46 -10.93
CA GLY A 180 37.60 -22.65 -10.94
C GLY A 180 38.05 -22.30 -12.36
N GLN A 181 38.10 -23.29 -13.26
CA GLN A 181 38.47 -23.06 -14.66
C GLN A 181 37.50 -22.10 -15.35
N GLN A 182 36.19 -22.30 -15.19
CA GLN A 182 35.19 -21.44 -15.80
C GLN A 182 35.21 -20.02 -15.22
N ALA A 183 35.53 -19.85 -13.94
CA ALA A 183 35.68 -18.54 -13.32
C ALA A 183 36.86 -17.76 -13.93
N ILE A 184 37.97 -18.45 -14.18
CA ILE A 184 39.14 -17.91 -14.90
C ILE A 184 38.77 -17.52 -16.33
N ASP A 185 38.06 -18.40 -17.05
CA ASP A 185 37.64 -18.15 -18.43
C ASP A 185 36.68 -16.96 -18.51
N ASN A 186 35.72 -16.88 -17.58
CA ASN A 186 34.77 -15.76 -17.48
C ASN A 186 35.46 -14.43 -17.15
N ALA A 187 36.60 -14.46 -16.44
CA ALA A 187 37.43 -13.28 -16.21
C ALA A 187 38.21 -12.84 -17.47
N GLY A 188 38.19 -13.63 -18.54
CA GLY A 188 38.94 -13.36 -19.79
C GLY A 188 40.28 -14.08 -19.85
N GLY A 189 40.47 -15.16 -19.09
CA GLY A 189 41.67 -15.99 -19.09
C GLY A 189 42.58 -15.74 -17.88
N ALA A 190 43.62 -16.58 -17.75
CA ALA A 190 44.48 -16.64 -16.57
C ALA A 190 45.18 -15.32 -16.24
N GLU A 191 45.70 -14.58 -17.22
CA GLU A 191 46.38 -13.30 -16.96
C GLU A 191 45.45 -12.28 -16.31
N ARG A 192 44.21 -12.16 -16.83
CA ARG A 192 43.22 -11.22 -16.32
C ARG A 192 42.69 -11.64 -14.95
N TRP A 193 42.57 -12.94 -14.71
CA TRP A 193 42.24 -13.50 -13.40
C TRP A 193 43.27 -13.13 -12.33
N HIS A 194 44.56 -13.33 -12.60
CA HIS A 194 45.62 -12.98 -11.65
C HIS A 194 45.73 -11.47 -11.41
N GLY A 195 45.20 -10.64 -12.33
CA GLY A 195 45.09 -9.20 -12.15
C GLY A 195 43.91 -8.74 -11.28
N LEU A 196 42.96 -9.63 -10.95
CA LEU A 196 41.85 -9.32 -10.04
C LEU A 196 42.32 -9.37 -8.58
N SER A 197 41.72 -8.52 -7.73
CA SER A 197 41.89 -8.62 -6.29
C SER A 197 41.31 -9.93 -5.73
N GLU A 198 41.75 -10.34 -4.55
CA GLU A 198 41.24 -11.56 -3.89
C GLU A 198 39.71 -11.52 -3.73
N VAL A 199 39.15 -10.36 -3.39
CA VAL A 199 37.70 -10.16 -3.23
C VAL A 199 36.98 -10.35 -4.56
N GLU A 200 37.53 -9.83 -5.66
CA GLU A 200 36.95 -10.00 -7.00
C GLU A 200 37.04 -11.45 -7.47
N GLN A 201 38.16 -12.13 -7.22
CA GLN A 201 38.32 -13.56 -7.50
C GLN A 201 37.29 -14.39 -6.73
N GLN A 202 37.13 -14.15 -5.43
CA GLN A 202 36.13 -14.85 -4.61
C GLN A 202 34.71 -14.60 -5.11
N LEU A 203 34.37 -13.36 -5.47
CA LEU A 203 33.06 -13.02 -6.02
C LEU A 203 32.81 -13.73 -7.36
N GLN A 204 33.81 -13.76 -8.24
CA GLN A 204 33.71 -14.40 -9.55
C GLN A 204 33.57 -15.92 -9.43
N THR A 205 34.34 -16.55 -8.54
CA THR A 205 34.20 -17.99 -8.20
C THR A 205 32.82 -18.29 -7.65
N LYS A 206 32.33 -17.49 -6.69
CA LYS A 206 31.00 -17.67 -6.09
C LYS A 206 29.89 -17.56 -7.14
N ASN A 207 29.95 -16.54 -8.00
CA ASN A 207 28.98 -16.36 -9.08
C ASN A 207 29.00 -17.54 -10.05
N THR A 208 30.19 -18.04 -10.40
CA THR A 208 30.35 -19.20 -11.30
C THR A 208 29.80 -20.47 -10.65
N TYR A 209 30.07 -20.69 -9.37
CA TYR A 209 29.50 -21.78 -8.59
C TYR A 209 27.97 -21.73 -8.61
N SER A 210 27.36 -20.59 -8.23
CA SER A 210 25.89 -20.41 -8.24
C SER A 210 25.29 -20.69 -9.63
N GLN A 211 25.92 -20.19 -10.70
CA GLN A 211 25.45 -20.47 -12.07
C GLN A 211 25.52 -21.95 -12.44
N MET A 212 26.59 -22.64 -12.04
CA MET A 212 26.74 -24.08 -12.31
C MET A 212 25.77 -24.91 -11.48
N SER A 213 25.58 -24.58 -10.20
CA SER A 213 24.56 -25.18 -9.35
C SER A 213 23.17 -24.98 -9.95
N ALA A 214 22.80 -23.76 -10.34
CA ALA A 214 21.51 -23.49 -10.98
C ALA A 214 21.31 -24.31 -12.26
N LYS A 215 22.35 -24.50 -13.10
CA LYS A 215 22.25 -25.37 -14.30
C LYS A 215 22.01 -26.84 -13.94
N LEU A 216 22.63 -27.33 -12.87
CA LEU A 216 22.44 -28.70 -12.41
C LEU A 216 21.04 -28.87 -11.81
N GLY A 217 20.61 -27.95 -10.96
CA GLY A 217 19.28 -27.95 -10.39
C GLY A 217 18.18 -27.81 -11.44
N GLN A 218 18.38 -26.99 -12.49
CA GLN A 218 17.45 -26.93 -13.63
C GLN A 218 17.31 -28.30 -14.31
N LYS A 219 18.39 -29.04 -14.53
CA LYS A 219 18.32 -30.38 -15.15
C LYS A 219 17.54 -31.36 -14.28
N ASP A 220 17.74 -31.31 -12.97
CA ASP A 220 17.00 -32.13 -12.02
C ASP A 220 15.53 -31.73 -11.97
N PHE A 221 15.24 -30.43 -11.90
CA PHE A 221 13.88 -29.90 -12.02
C PHE A 221 13.21 -30.35 -13.32
N ASP A 222 13.91 -30.28 -14.46
CA ASP A 222 13.40 -30.71 -15.75
C ASP A 222 13.06 -32.20 -15.80
N SER A 223 13.67 -33.02 -14.94
CA SER A 223 13.38 -34.45 -14.80
C SER A 223 12.15 -34.77 -13.94
N LEU A 224 11.66 -33.79 -13.17
CA LEU A 224 10.46 -33.94 -12.34
C LEU A 224 9.20 -34.17 -13.18
N LEU A 225 8.23 -34.85 -12.59
CA LEU A 225 6.90 -35.00 -13.16
C LEU A 225 6.20 -33.64 -13.22
N VAL A 226 5.24 -33.50 -14.15
CA VAL A 226 4.48 -32.25 -14.34
C VAL A 226 3.82 -31.79 -13.03
N ALA A 227 3.26 -32.72 -12.24
CA ALA A 227 2.63 -32.39 -10.96
C ALA A 227 3.64 -31.88 -9.91
N GLU A 228 4.86 -32.40 -9.91
CA GLU A 228 5.91 -31.95 -8.98
C GLU A 228 6.44 -30.57 -9.36
N LYS A 229 6.65 -30.35 -10.67
CA LYS A 229 7.01 -29.02 -11.20
C LYS A 229 5.97 -27.98 -10.83
N ASP A 230 4.68 -28.32 -10.98
CA ASP A 230 3.57 -27.43 -10.64
C ASP A 230 3.60 -27.05 -9.15
N ILE A 231 3.87 -28.01 -8.24
CA ILE A 231 4.02 -27.71 -6.80
C ILE A 231 5.21 -26.78 -6.54
N VAL A 232 6.36 -27.03 -7.16
CA VAL A 232 7.59 -26.27 -6.94
C VAL A 232 7.44 -24.83 -7.45
N ASP A 233 6.92 -24.66 -8.67
CA ASP A 233 6.74 -23.38 -9.34
C ASP A 233 5.51 -22.60 -8.87
N PHE A 234 4.58 -23.23 -8.15
CA PHE A 234 3.36 -22.56 -7.70
C PHE A 234 3.66 -21.28 -6.94
N PHE A 235 3.23 -20.16 -7.52
CA PHE A 235 3.35 -18.82 -6.95
C PHE A 235 2.21 -17.95 -7.50
N VAL A 236 1.47 -17.29 -6.61
CA VAL A 236 0.36 -16.41 -7.02
C VAL A 236 0.53 -14.98 -6.52
N ARG A 237 0.09 -14.04 -7.35
CA ARG A 237 -0.09 -12.65 -6.95
C ARG A 237 -1.53 -12.44 -6.49
N LEU A 238 -1.69 -11.77 -5.36
CA LEU A 238 -2.98 -11.28 -4.89
C LEU A 238 -2.94 -9.78 -4.69
N GLY A 239 -3.96 -9.10 -5.19
CA GLY A 239 -4.17 -7.69 -4.90
C GLY A 239 -5.12 -7.49 -3.73
N CYS A 240 -4.79 -6.55 -2.85
CA CYS A 240 -5.63 -6.17 -1.71
C CYS A 240 -7.09 -5.88 -2.14
N GLY A 241 -8.06 -6.51 -1.46
CA GLY A 241 -9.49 -6.35 -1.74
C GLY A 241 -9.98 -4.91 -1.51
N MET A 242 -9.44 -4.23 -0.51
CA MET A 242 -9.78 -2.83 -0.19
C MET A 242 -9.42 -1.87 -1.33
N HIS A 243 -8.26 -2.09 -1.95
CA HIS A 243 -7.84 -1.30 -3.09
C HIS A 243 -8.66 -1.59 -4.35
N LYS A 244 -9.27 -2.77 -4.49
CA LYS A 244 -10.19 -3.07 -5.60
C LYS A 244 -11.43 -2.18 -5.51
N GLU A 245 -12.04 -2.09 -4.32
CA GLU A 245 -13.19 -1.23 -4.04
C GLU A 245 -12.85 0.26 -4.20
N MET A 246 -11.74 0.72 -3.62
CA MET A 246 -11.36 2.14 -3.76
C MET A 246 -11.15 2.54 -5.22
N ASN A 247 -10.52 1.66 -6.01
CA ASN A 247 -10.31 1.92 -7.42
C ASN A 247 -11.62 1.87 -8.21
N SER A 248 -12.59 1.00 -7.85
CA SER A 248 -13.88 0.97 -8.55
C SER A 248 -14.71 2.23 -8.31
N VAL A 249 -14.65 2.85 -7.11
CA VAL A 249 -15.22 4.19 -6.86
C VAL A 249 -14.59 5.22 -7.81
N LYS A 250 -13.27 5.18 -7.98
CA LYS A 250 -12.56 6.09 -8.88
C LYS A 250 -12.98 5.89 -10.33
N GLY A 251 -13.12 4.63 -10.76
CA GLY A 251 -13.61 4.28 -12.10
C GLY A 251 -15.01 4.81 -12.37
N GLY A 252 -15.94 4.56 -11.44
CA GLY A 252 -17.31 5.06 -11.53
C GLY A 252 -17.39 6.58 -11.54
N ASN A 253 -16.62 7.26 -10.68
CA ASN A 253 -16.57 8.72 -10.69
C ASN A 253 -16.02 9.27 -12.01
N THR A 254 -15.01 8.62 -12.61
CA THR A 254 -14.50 9.02 -13.93
C THR A 254 -15.56 8.87 -15.02
N ALA A 255 -16.29 7.76 -15.07
CA ALA A 255 -17.36 7.55 -16.05
C ALA A 255 -18.52 8.53 -15.85
N MET A 256 -18.94 8.76 -14.60
CA MET A 256 -19.97 9.75 -14.27
C MET A 256 -19.56 11.17 -14.69
N MET A 257 -18.32 11.58 -14.45
CA MET A 257 -17.81 12.89 -14.89
C MET A 257 -17.79 13.02 -16.42
N GLN A 258 -17.46 11.92 -17.11
CA GLN A 258 -17.41 11.88 -18.57
C GLN A 258 -18.83 11.92 -19.20
N TYR A 259 -19.82 11.31 -18.54
CA TYR A 259 -21.21 11.30 -19.00
C TYR A 259 -21.77 12.72 -19.24
N TRP A 260 -21.45 13.68 -18.37
CA TRP A 260 -21.86 15.08 -18.55
C TRP A 260 -21.39 15.65 -19.90
N LEU A 261 -20.14 15.37 -20.29
CA LEU A 261 -19.53 15.86 -21.52
C LEU A 261 -20.14 15.19 -22.75
N GLU A 262 -20.26 13.86 -22.72
CA GLU A 262 -20.73 13.06 -23.86
C GLU A 262 -22.19 13.33 -24.21
N ASN A 263 -23.00 13.69 -23.21
CA ASN A 263 -24.42 13.96 -23.39
C ASN A 263 -24.73 15.46 -23.51
N ASN A 264 -23.71 16.33 -23.62
CA ASN A 264 -23.86 17.78 -23.72
C ASN A 264 -24.73 18.39 -22.61
N LEU A 265 -24.64 17.83 -21.40
CA LEU A 265 -25.37 18.30 -20.23
C LEU A 265 -24.55 19.36 -19.49
N THR A 266 -25.21 20.19 -18.68
CA THR A 266 -24.50 21.14 -17.81
C THR A 266 -23.79 20.35 -16.71
N PRO A 267 -22.44 20.35 -16.65
CA PRO A 267 -21.70 19.63 -15.63
C PRO A 267 -21.77 20.37 -14.29
N PRO A 268 -21.34 19.72 -13.19
CA PRO A 268 -21.16 20.36 -11.90
C PRO A 268 -20.34 21.65 -11.98
N ILE A 269 -20.68 22.60 -11.10
CA ILE A 269 -19.99 23.90 -11.06
C ILE A 269 -18.48 23.75 -10.83
N SER A 270 -17.72 24.65 -11.45
CA SER A 270 -16.26 24.71 -11.32
C SER A 270 -15.84 25.22 -9.94
N LEU A 271 -14.86 24.56 -9.29
CA LEU A 271 -14.43 24.84 -7.91
C LEU A 271 -12.97 25.28 -7.84
N PRO A 272 -12.63 26.47 -8.39
CA PRO A 272 -11.26 26.96 -8.40
C PRO A 272 -10.81 27.31 -6.98
N ASN A 273 -9.54 27.05 -6.66
CA ASN A 273 -8.92 27.63 -5.48
C ASN A 273 -8.78 29.15 -5.65
N LYS A 274 -8.42 29.87 -4.58
CA LYS A 274 -8.30 31.34 -4.57
C LYS A 274 -7.47 31.87 -5.74
N ASP A 275 -6.33 31.26 -6.03
CA ASP A 275 -5.39 31.71 -7.07
C ASP A 275 -5.93 31.45 -8.48
N ASN A 276 -6.53 30.28 -8.71
CA ASN A 276 -7.18 29.98 -9.98
C ASN A 276 -8.41 30.86 -10.18
N ALA A 277 -9.19 31.15 -9.13
CA ALA A 277 -10.36 32.02 -9.21
C ALA A 277 -9.94 33.44 -9.61
N ALA A 278 -8.87 33.96 -9.00
CA ALA A 278 -8.28 35.24 -9.39
C ALA A 278 -7.77 35.19 -10.83
N THR A 279 -7.06 34.12 -11.22
CA THR A 279 -6.54 33.94 -12.58
C THR A 279 -7.67 33.94 -13.62
N LEU A 280 -8.73 33.18 -13.38
CA LEU A 280 -9.89 33.08 -14.28
C LEU A 280 -10.61 34.42 -14.45
N LYS A 281 -10.62 35.27 -13.42
CA LYS A 281 -11.25 36.58 -13.43
C LYS A 281 -10.38 37.68 -14.07
N LEU A 282 -9.07 37.65 -13.82
CA LEU A 282 -8.16 38.76 -14.10
C LEU A 282 -7.36 38.60 -15.40
N THR A 283 -7.22 37.38 -15.92
CA THR A 283 -6.44 37.14 -17.15
C THR A 283 -7.30 37.19 -18.40
N PRO A 284 -6.75 37.65 -19.55
CA PRO A 284 -7.46 37.64 -20.83
C PRO A 284 -8.00 36.25 -21.14
N LYS A 285 -9.18 36.21 -21.78
CA LYS A 285 -9.76 34.97 -22.28
C LYS A 285 -8.74 34.25 -23.17
N ASP A 286 -8.58 32.95 -22.92
CA ASP A 286 -7.75 32.03 -23.69
C ASP A 286 -6.22 32.26 -23.62
N SER A 287 -5.76 33.09 -22.67
CA SER A 287 -4.34 33.12 -22.30
C SER A 287 -3.88 31.76 -21.73
N ASP A 288 -2.58 31.44 -21.87
CA ASP A 288 -1.99 30.21 -21.32
C ASP A 288 -2.27 30.05 -19.81
N ALA A 289 -2.24 31.15 -19.07
CA ALA A 289 -2.55 31.17 -17.64
C ALA A 289 -4.02 30.81 -17.36
N GLN A 290 -4.95 31.38 -18.12
CA GLN A 290 -6.38 31.08 -18.00
C GLN A 290 -6.68 29.63 -18.39
N SER A 291 -6.14 29.17 -19.52
CA SER A 291 -6.29 27.80 -20.01
C SER A 291 -5.75 26.77 -19.02
N ARG A 292 -4.59 27.06 -18.41
CA ARG A 292 -4.03 26.24 -17.33
C ARG A 292 -4.92 26.25 -16.08
N ALA A 293 -5.43 27.40 -15.67
CA ALA A 293 -6.31 27.52 -14.51
C ALA A 293 -7.63 26.75 -14.72
N LYS A 294 -8.23 26.82 -15.91
CA LYS A 294 -9.41 26.01 -16.30
C LYS A 294 -9.09 24.51 -16.19
N LYS A 295 -7.97 24.08 -16.78
CA LYS A 295 -7.57 22.65 -16.83
C LYS A 295 -7.29 22.03 -15.45
N ILE A 296 -6.73 22.79 -14.51
CA ILE A 296 -6.35 22.28 -13.17
C ILE A 296 -7.54 22.37 -12.19
N THR A 297 -8.51 23.22 -12.48
CA THR A 297 -9.69 23.38 -11.61
C THR A 297 -10.55 22.12 -11.67
N GLN A 298 -10.97 21.66 -10.49
CA GLN A 298 -11.81 20.48 -10.33
C GLN A 298 -13.26 20.91 -10.04
N CYS A 299 -14.20 20.01 -10.25
CA CYS A 299 -15.64 20.17 -9.96
C CYS A 299 -16.20 18.87 -9.35
N GLY A 300 -17.51 18.86 -9.08
CA GLY A 300 -18.24 17.62 -8.79
C GLY A 300 -18.24 17.18 -7.33
N GLY A 301 -18.93 16.06 -7.07
CA GLY A 301 -19.23 15.54 -5.74
C GLY A 301 -17.98 15.20 -4.92
N VAL A 302 -17.00 14.50 -5.52
CA VAL A 302 -15.73 14.18 -4.84
C VAL A 302 -14.99 15.44 -4.40
N LYS A 303 -14.97 16.48 -5.25
CA LYS A 303 -14.34 17.75 -4.90
C LYS A 303 -15.11 18.47 -3.80
N ALA A 304 -16.45 18.48 -3.85
CA ALA A 304 -17.31 19.05 -2.81
C ALA A 304 -17.07 18.37 -1.45
N ALA A 305 -17.10 17.04 -1.40
CA ALA A 305 -16.79 16.25 -0.21
C ALA A 305 -15.39 16.56 0.34
N ARG A 306 -14.38 16.74 -0.54
CA ARG A 306 -13.04 17.16 -0.13
C ARG A 306 -13.00 18.56 0.48
N LEU A 307 -13.78 19.51 -0.06
CA LEU A 307 -13.88 20.86 0.52
C LEU A 307 -14.58 20.81 1.88
N ALA A 308 -15.65 20.02 1.99
CA ALA A 308 -16.37 19.80 3.24
C ALA A 308 -15.45 19.21 4.32
N GLY A 309 -14.66 18.17 4.03
CA GLY A 309 -13.69 17.65 5.00
C GLY A 309 -12.61 18.67 5.36
N ALA A 310 -12.12 19.46 4.41
CA ALA A 310 -11.18 20.55 4.73
C ALA A 310 -11.79 21.65 5.63
N ILE A 311 -13.11 21.80 5.68
CA ILE A 311 -13.79 22.74 6.57
C ILE A 311 -14.15 22.05 7.90
N PHE A 312 -14.79 20.89 7.87
CA PHE A 312 -15.43 20.25 9.02
C PHE A 312 -14.54 19.22 9.73
N ASN A 313 -13.51 18.67 9.08
CA ASN A 313 -12.58 17.71 9.65
C ASN A 313 -11.17 17.85 9.02
N HIS A 314 -10.53 18.99 9.27
CA HIS A 314 -9.28 19.35 8.62
C HIS A 314 -8.10 18.53 9.18
N LYS A 315 -7.19 18.05 8.32
CA LYS A 315 -5.96 17.30 8.67
C LYS A 315 -4.98 17.92 9.68
N ASP A 316 -5.20 19.18 10.01
CA ASP A 316 -4.37 19.97 10.92
C ASP A 316 -5.32 20.39 12.01
N ASP A 317 -5.17 19.78 13.19
CA ASP A 317 -6.08 19.92 14.32
C ASP A 317 -6.23 21.38 14.80
N LYS A 318 -5.35 22.28 14.35
CA LYS A 318 -5.42 23.72 14.62
C LYS A 318 -6.25 24.51 13.61
N LYS A 319 -6.70 23.88 12.52
CA LYS A 319 -7.42 24.50 11.40
C LYS A 319 -8.79 23.87 11.22
N GLY A 320 -9.63 24.54 10.43
CA GLY A 320 -11.01 24.10 10.18
C GLY A 320 -11.98 24.53 11.29
N GLN A 321 -13.20 24.03 11.20
CA GLN A 321 -14.34 24.39 12.03
C GLN A 321 -14.85 23.22 12.89
N HIS A 322 -14.07 22.15 13.02
CA HIS A 322 -14.50 20.85 13.59
C HIS A 322 -15.27 20.96 14.92
N ASN A 323 -14.72 21.66 15.92
CA ASN A 323 -15.38 21.78 17.23
C ASN A 323 -16.65 22.64 17.19
N VAL A 324 -16.66 23.70 16.37
CA VAL A 324 -17.82 24.60 16.23
C VAL A 324 -18.93 23.90 15.46
N TYR A 325 -18.55 23.17 14.40
CA TYR A 325 -19.42 22.27 13.64
C TYR A 325 -20.08 21.24 14.56
N LYS A 326 -19.29 20.54 15.40
CA LYS A 326 -19.81 19.57 16.37
C LYS A 326 -20.82 20.18 17.34
N ALA A 327 -20.52 21.36 17.88
CA ALA A 327 -21.43 22.04 18.79
C ALA A 327 -22.75 22.43 18.12
N PHE A 328 -22.71 22.93 16.88
CA PHE A 328 -23.91 23.27 16.12
C PHE A 328 -24.77 22.04 15.83
N PHE A 329 -24.18 20.95 15.34
CA PHE A 329 -24.92 19.72 15.04
C PHE A 329 -25.45 19.04 16.32
N MET A 330 -24.73 19.11 17.43
CA MET A 330 -25.22 18.64 18.73
C MET A 330 -26.44 19.43 19.21
N GLU A 331 -26.47 20.74 19.00
CA GLU A 331 -27.64 21.58 19.34
C GLU A 331 -28.85 21.24 18.46
N ARG A 332 -28.64 21.04 17.15
CA ARG A 332 -29.72 20.77 16.19
C ARG A 332 -30.26 19.34 16.23
N LEU A 333 -29.40 18.35 16.46
CA LEU A 333 -29.74 16.92 16.37
C LEU A 333 -29.78 16.21 17.73
N GLY A 334 -29.25 16.82 18.78
CA GLY A 334 -29.18 16.23 20.12
C GLY A 334 -28.02 15.25 20.32
N TYR A 335 -27.17 15.04 19.32
CA TYR A 335 -25.99 14.17 19.38
C TYR A 335 -24.84 14.70 18.54
N VAL A 336 -23.61 14.29 18.88
CA VAL A 336 -22.40 14.72 18.16
C VAL A 336 -22.25 13.93 16.87
N ILE A 337 -21.97 14.64 15.78
CA ILE A 337 -21.62 14.05 14.49
C ILE A 337 -20.16 14.34 14.15
N ASP A 338 -19.47 13.32 13.66
CA ASP A 338 -18.13 13.42 13.10
C ASP A 338 -18.20 13.43 11.58
N PHE A 339 -17.74 14.53 10.95
CA PHE A 339 -17.64 14.55 9.49
C PHE A 339 -16.55 13.57 9.03
N PRO A 340 -16.77 12.75 7.99
CA PRO A 340 -15.77 11.81 7.50
C PRO A 340 -14.43 12.48 7.17
N ASP A 341 -13.32 11.85 7.59
CA ASP A 341 -11.98 12.40 7.40
C ASP A 341 -11.51 12.25 5.94
N THR A 342 -12.02 13.08 5.02
CA THR A 342 -11.62 13.05 3.59
C THR A 342 -10.17 13.47 3.34
N SER A 343 -9.42 13.77 4.40
CA SER A 343 -8.03 14.21 4.33
C SER A 343 -7.03 13.07 4.56
N SER A 344 -7.49 11.95 5.13
CA SER A 344 -6.80 10.68 5.13
C SER A 344 -7.15 9.84 3.89
N ILE A 345 -6.32 8.84 3.58
CA ILE A 345 -6.54 7.91 2.46
C ILE A 345 -7.21 6.65 3.03
N HIS A 346 -8.35 6.79 3.70
CA HIS A 346 -9.15 5.64 4.10
C HIS A 346 -10.19 5.28 3.02
N TYR A 347 -10.52 4.00 2.96
CA TYR A 347 -11.53 3.44 2.06
C TYR A 347 -12.91 4.08 2.34
N GLN A 348 -13.75 4.22 1.30
CA GLN A 348 -15.12 4.79 1.34
C GLN A 348 -15.31 6.24 1.79
N LEU A 349 -14.26 6.96 2.20
CA LEU A 349 -14.41 8.29 2.82
C LEU A 349 -15.26 9.26 2.00
N TYR A 350 -15.12 9.26 0.68
CA TYR A 350 -15.90 10.11 -0.20
C TYR A 350 -17.38 9.68 -0.32
N CYS A 351 -17.67 8.38 -0.26
CA CYS A 351 -19.04 7.88 -0.22
C CYS A 351 -19.70 8.25 1.11
N ASN A 352 -18.99 8.06 2.23
CA ASN A 352 -19.48 8.45 3.56
C ASN A 352 -19.68 9.96 3.69
N ALA A 353 -18.74 10.76 3.15
CA ALA A 353 -18.87 12.22 3.14
C ALA A 353 -20.05 12.68 2.27
N ALA A 354 -20.28 12.02 1.13
CA ALA A 354 -21.42 12.31 0.28
C ALA A 354 -22.75 11.95 0.97
N ALA A 355 -22.83 10.78 1.61
CA ALA A 355 -23.97 10.38 2.43
C ALA A 355 -24.27 11.41 3.52
N GLU A 356 -23.24 11.86 4.24
CA GLU A 356 -23.38 12.85 5.29
C GLU A 356 -23.92 14.20 4.79
N LEU A 357 -23.34 14.72 3.70
CA LEU A 357 -23.78 15.96 3.08
C LEU A 357 -25.21 15.89 2.56
N ILE A 358 -25.65 14.75 2.03
CA ILE A 358 -27.01 14.57 1.48
C ILE A 358 -28.05 14.47 2.59
N VAL A 359 -27.77 13.71 3.65
CA VAL A 359 -28.71 13.51 4.77
C VAL A 359 -28.98 14.82 5.51
N HIS A 360 -27.93 15.59 5.77
CA HIS A 360 -28.02 16.83 6.55
C HIS A 360 -27.85 18.08 5.71
N LEU A 361 -28.16 18.02 4.41
CA LEU A 361 -27.97 19.12 3.45
C LEU A 361 -28.46 20.49 3.96
N PRO A 362 -29.69 20.63 4.49
CA PRO A 362 -30.17 21.92 5.00
C PRO A 362 -29.35 22.45 6.18
N LEU A 363 -28.91 21.55 7.08
CA LEU A 363 -28.11 21.92 8.25
C LEU A 363 -26.70 22.35 7.86
N TYR A 364 -26.11 21.74 6.83
CA TYR A 364 -24.81 22.19 6.32
C TYR A 364 -24.89 23.58 5.68
N ILE A 365 -25.97 23.86 4.95
CA ILE A 365 -26.23 25.19 4.37
C ILE A 365 -26.39 26.22 5.50
N GLU A 366 -27.26 25.93 6.47
CA GLU A 366 -27.51 26.79 7.63
C GLU A 366 -26.24 27.05 8.44
N PHE A 367 -25.43 26.01 8.69
CA PHE A 367 -24.17 26.13 9.40
C PHE A 367 -23.20 27.07 8.68
N LEU A 368 -23.08 26.94 7.35
CA LEU A 368 -22.22 27.80 6.56
C LEU A 368 -22.69 29.27 6.64
N GLU A 369 -24.00 29.52 6.57
CA GLU A 369 -24.58 30.87 6.67
C GLU A 369 -24.33 31.49 8.03
N LEU A 370 -24.61 30.75 9.10
CA LEU A 370 -24.30 31.17 10.47
C LEU A 370 -22.81 31.49 10.62
N PHE A 371 -21.94 30.65 10.04
CA PHE A 371 -20.50 30.83 10.13
C PHE A 371 -20.00 32.03 9.33
N ARG A 372 -20.61 32.36 8.18
CA ARG A 372 -20.37 33.61 7.46
C ARG A 372 -20.74 34.81 8.33
N ASP A 373 -21.94 34.80 8.89
CA ASP A 373 -22.51 35.95 9.62
C ASP A 373 -21.82 36.19 10.96
N LYS A 374 -21.23 35.15 11.55
CA LYS A 374 -20.41 35.25 12.77
C LYS A 374 -19.09 36.02 12.55
N LYS A 375 -18.59 36.14 11.32
CA LYS A 375 -17.31 36.80 11.04
C LYS A 375 -17.47 38.31 11.02
N ASP A 376 -16.45 39.03 11.51
CA ASP A 376 -16.39 40.49 11.44
C ASP A 376 -16.57 41.03 10.01
N SER A 377 -16.04 40.29 9.02
CA SER A 377 -16.14 40.68 7.61
C SER A 377 -17.47 40.31 6.96
N MET A 378 -18.31 39.50 7.63
CA MET A 378 -19.57 38.93 7.12
C MET A 378 -19.48 38.37 5.69
N THR A 379 -18.30 37.87 5.30
CA THR A 379 -17.99 37.44 3.94
C THR A 379 -17.44 36.02 3.91
N TRP A 380 -17.72 35.33 2.81
CA TRP A 380 -17.22 34.00 2.57
C TRP A 380 -15.73 33.99 2.26
N THR A 381 -15.01 32.98 2.77
CA THR A 381 -13.74 32.60 2.14
C THR A 381 -14.02 31.87 0.83
N ASN A 382 -13.04 31.81 -0.08
CA ASN A 382 -13.22 31.14 -1.37
C ASN A 382 -13.61 29.65 -1.20
N ILE A 383 -13.06 28.95 -0.20
CA ILE A 383 -13.40 27.54 0.05
C ILE A 383 -14.84 27.37 0.56
N GLU A 384 -15.29 28.27 1.43
CA GLU A 384 -16.67 28.25 1.95
C GLU A 384 -17.67 28.61 0.87
N GLN A 385 -17.41 29.65 0.07
CA GLN A 385 -18.28 30.02 -1.05
C GLN A 385 -18.40 28.88 -2.06
N ASN A 386 -17.29 28.24 -2.39
CA ASN A 386 -17.29 27.09 -3.29
C ASN A 386 -18.17 25.96 -2.73
N LEU A 387 -18.00 25.61 -1.44
CA LEU A 387 -18.83 24.57 -0.82
C LEU A 387 -20.31 24.99 -0.78
N TYR A 388 -20.61 26.20 -0.33
CA TYR A 388 -21.97 26.73 -0.29
C TYR A 388 -22.66 26.67 -1.66
N ASN A 389 -21.96 27.08 -2.72
CA ASN A 389 -22.48 27.02 -4.08
C ASN A 389 -22.73 25.56 -4.52
N THR A 390 -21.84 24.63 -4.17
CA THR A 390 -22.03 23.22 -4.55
C THR A 390 -23.22 22.56 -3.86
N LEU A 391 -23.54 22.98 -2.63
CA LEU A 391 -24.69 22.46 -1.90
C LEU A 391 -26.03 22.97 -2.47
N HIS A 392 -25.99 23.95 -3.37
CA HIS A 392 -27.15 24.44 -4.13
C HIS A 392 -27.15 23.98 -5.60
N ASP A 393 -26.06 23.37 -6.06
CA ASP A 393 -25.90 22.95 -7.46
C ASP A 393 -26.47 21.54 -7.66
N LEU A 394 -27.58 21.43 -8.40
CA LEU A 394 -28.28 20.16 -8.63
C LEU A 394 -27.38 19.11 -9.32
N ALA A 395 -26.46 19.52 -10.19
CA ALA A 395 -25.53 18.60 -10.84
C ALA A 395 -24.52 18.03 -9.83
N THR A 396 -23.95 18.87 -8.95
CA THR A 396 -23.08 18.40 -7.86
C THR A 396 -23.84 17.52 -6.87
N LEU A 397 -25.08 17.88 -6.50
CA LEU A 397 -25.93 17.05 -5.63
C LEU A 397 -26.25 15.70 -6.26
N ALA A 398 -26.43 15.63 -7.58
CA ALA A 398 -26.63 14.37 -8.30
C ALA A 398 -25.41 13.45 -8.16
N GLU A 399 -24.19 13.98 -8.34
CA GLU A 399 -22.97 13.20 -8.12
C GLU A 399 -22.79 12.74 -6.66
N LEU A 400 -23.10 13.60 -5.69
CA LEU A 400 -23.06 13.23 -4.26
C LEU A 400 -24.08 12.13 -3.94
N ALA A 401 -25.29 12.23 -4.47
CA ALA A 401 -26.32 11.21 -4.30
C ALA A 401 -25.91 9.86 -4.91
N VAL A 402 -25.24 9.86 -6.08
CA VAL A 402 -24.70 8.62 -6.69
C VAL A 402 -23.61 8.00 -5.82
N LEU A 403 -22.65 8.79 -5.32
CA LEU A 403 -21.61 8.30 -4.41
C LEU A 403 -22.18 7.72 -3.11
N ALA A 404 -23.19 8.39 -2.54
CA ALA A 404 -23.89 7.93 -1.34
C ALA A 404 -24.66 6.62 -1.60
N ALA A 405 -25.40 6.54 -2.71
CA ALA A 405 -26.11 5.31 -3.13
C ALA A 405 -25.15 4.15 -3.31
N TYR A 406 -24.04 4.37 -4.03
CA TYR A 406 -23.00 3.36 -4.22
C TYR A 406 -22.42 2.86 -2.89
N GLY A 407 -22.23 3.77 -1.93
CA GLY A 407 -21.82 3.47 -0.55
C GLY A 407 -22.68 2.38 0.08
N GLU A 408 -24.00 2.58 0.09
CA GLU A 408 -24.98 1.66 0.68
C GLU A 408 -25.18 0.36 -0.14
N ILE A 409 -25.19 0.46 -1.48
CA ILE A 409 -25.46 -0.68 -2.37
C ILE A 409 -24.28 -1.66 -2.39
N ILE A 410 -23.05 -1.15 -2.59
CA ILE A 410 -21.86 -1.97 -2.84
C ILE A 410 -20.83 -1.83 -1.73
N SER A 411 -20.40 -0.59 -1.47
CA SER A 411 -19.14 -0.35 -0.77
C SER A 411 -19.17 -0.91 0.65
N ILE A 412 -20.16 -0.52 1.45
CA ILE A 412 -20.34 -0.94 2.84
C ILE A 412 -20.51 -2.46 2.98
N PRO A 413 -21.45 -3.12 2.26
CA PRO A 413 -21.61 -4.57 2.36
C PRO A 413 -20.35 -5.31 1.88
N PHE A 414 -19.66 -4.80 0.86
CA PHE A 414 -18.42 -5.39 0.37
C PHE A 414 -17.30 -5.33 1.42
N LEU A 415 -17.03 -4.15 1.98
CA LEU A 415 -15.97 -3.98 2.98
C LEU A 415 -16.26 -4.81 4.24
N ARG A 416 -17.52 -4.86 4.68
CA ARG A 416 -17.91 -5.72 5.81
C ARG A 416 -17.55 -7.18 5.55
N ARG A 417 -17.83 -7.68 4.36
CA ARG A 417 -17.55 -9.08 3.99
C ARG A 417 -16.06 -9.38 3.90
N ILE A 418 -15.27 -8.46 3.35
CA ILE A 418 -13.81 -8.62 3.21
C ILE A 418 -13.07 -8.51 4.54
N HIS A 419 -13.58 -7.70 5.48
CA HIS A 419 -13.03 -7.58 6.83
C HIS A 419 -13.54 -8.64 7.81
N TRP A 420 -14.63 -9.35 7.49
CA TRP A 420 -15.35 -10.19 8.45
C TRP A 420 -14.47 -11.28 9.09
N ASP A 421 -13.72 -12.01 8.27
CA ASP A 421 -12.83 -13.07 8.73
C ASP A 421 -11.39 -12.81 8.27
N PRO A 422 -10.51 -12.36 9.17
CA PRO A 422 -9.10 -12.15 8.83
C PRO A 422 -8.35 -13.47 8.54
N ASN A 423 -8.95 -14.63 8.86
CA ASN A 423 -8.41 -15.95 8.56
C ASN A 423 -8.97 -16.54 7.26
N GLU A 424 -9.85 -15.83 6.54
CA GLU A 424 -10.30 -16.29 5.25
C GLU A 424 -9.14 -16.21 4.25
N ASN A 425 -8.95 -17.28 3.48
CA ASN A 425 -7.94 -17.28 2.44
C ASN A 425 -8.44 -16.52 1.20
N ALA A 426 -7.78 -15.42 0.84
CA ALA A 426 -8.14 -14.57 -0.29
C ALA A 426 -8.26 -15.32 -1.64
N LEU A 427 -7.58 -16.45 -1.82
CA LEU A 427 -7.70 -17.27 -3.03
C LEU A 427 -9.10 -17.89 -3.19
N THR A 428 -9.91 -17.99 -2.14
CA THR A 428 -11.27 -18.54 -2.20
C THR A 428 -12.31 -17.48 -2.58
N LEU A 429 -11.92 -16.21 -2.69
CA LEU A 429 -12.84 -15.10 -2.96
C LEU A 429 -13.28 -14.97 -4.43
N GLY A 430 -12.77 -15.81 -5.34
CA GLY A 430 -13.12 -15.78 -6.76
C GLY A 430 -14.64 -15.78 -7.02
N PRO A 431 -15.42 -16.73 -6.48
CA PRO A 431 -16.88 -16.73 -6.59
C PRO A 431 -17.55 -15.48 -6.02
N TYR A 432 -17.03 -14.94 -4.92
CA TYR A 432 -17.56 -13.71 -4.34
C TYR A 432 -17.32 -12.49 -5.24
N TYR A 433 -16.15 -12.36 -5.86
CA TYR A 433 -15.90 -11.30 -6.84
C TYR A 433 -16.74 -11.47 -8.12
N ALA A 434 -17.07 -12.70 -8.50
CA ALA A 434 -18.02 -12.95 -9.60
C ALA A 434 -19.44 -12.46 -9.22
N HIS A 435 -19.91 -12.78 -8.00
CA HIS A 435 -21.18 -12.28 -7.46
C HIS A 435 -21.22 -10.75 -7.41
N VAL A 436 -20.15 -10.10 -6.96
CA VAL A 436 -20.05 -8.63 -6.97
C VAL A 436 -20.27 -8.09 -8.38
N LYS A 437 -19.55 -8.61 -9.39
CA LYS A 437 -19.69 -8.17 -10.79
C LYS A 437 -21.09 -8.40 -11.35
N GLU A 438 -21.72 -9.52 -10.99
CA GLU A 438 -23.09 -9.80 -11.40
C GLU A 438 -24.08 -8.82 -10.77
N HIS A 439 -23.86 -8.43 -9.51
CA HIS A 439 -24.67 -7.40 -8.86
C HIS A 439 -24.50 -6.02 -9.50
N TYR A 440 -23.31 -5.68 -10.01
CA TYR A 440 -23.18 -4.46 -10.83
C TYR A 440 -24.06 -4.54 -12.08
N ARG A 441 -24.04 -5.67 -12.79
CA ARG A 441 -24.85 -5.86 -14.01
C ARG A 441 -26.34 -5.76 -13.72
N SER A 442 -26.82 -6.35 -12.62
CA SER A 442 -28.23 -6.27 -12.25
C SER A 442 -28.71 -4.82 -12.03
N ILE A 443 -27.89 -3.99 -11.38
CA ILE A 443 -28.20 -2.55 -11.18
C ILE A 443 -28.10 -1.76 -12.50
N ILE A 444 -27.13 -2.08 -13.36
CA ILE A 444 -26.98 -1.44 -14.68
C ILE A 444 -28.19 -1.76 -15.58
N ASP A 445 -28.56 -3.03 -15.67
CA ASP A 445 -29.65 -3.52 -16.51
C ASP A 445 -31.02 -3.06 -16.00
N ASN A 446 -31.17 -2.96 -14.68
CA ASN A 446 -32.39 -2.52 -14.04
C ASN A 446 -32.11 -1.54 -12.88
N PRO A 447 -31.87 -0.25 -13.15
CA PRO A 447 -31.62 0.74 -12.10
C PRO A 447 -32.84 0.97 -11.20
N GLU A 448 -34.05 0.54 -11.61
CA GLU A 448 -35.24 0.58 -10.77
C GLU A 448 -35.15 -0.36 -9.56
N LEU A 449 -34.23 -1.32 -9.58
CA LEU A 449 -33.86 -2.11 -8.39
C LEU A 449 -33.41 -1.24 -7.23
N PHE A 450 -32.95 -0.01 -7.48
CA PHE A 450 -32.69 1.01 -6.47
C PHE A 450 -33.72 2.15 -6.55
N LEU A 451 -34.03 2.63 -7.77
CA LEU A 451 -34.75 3.88 -7.98
C LEU A 451 -36.26 3.81 -7.75
N ALA A 452 -36.91 2.64 -7.69
CA ALA A 452 -38.36 2.59 -7.49
C ALA A 452 -38.76 3.08 -6.09
N ASP A 453 -39.97 3.66 -5.94
CA ASP A 453 -40.43 4.24 -4.66
C ASP A 453 -40.68 3.20 -3.56
N ASN A 454 -40.93 1.97 -3.96
CA ASN A 454 -41.23 0.80 -3.13
C ASN A 454 -40.06 -0.20 -3.07
N THR A 455 -38.87 0.23 -3.47
CA THR A 455 -37.68 -0.61 -3.47
C THR A 455 -37.28 -1.03 -2.06
N GLY A 456 -37.14 -2.33 -1.85
CA GLY A 456 -36.53 -2.90 -0.64
C GLY A 456 -35.03 -3.13 -0.81
N TYR A 457 -34.31 -3.18 0.31
CA TYR A 457 -32.87 -3.48 0.33
C TYR A 457 -32.51 -4.86 -0.24
N ALA A 458 -33.46 -5.80 -0.25
CA ALA A 458 -33.22 -7.21 -0.59
C ALA A 458 -32.63 -7.42 -2.00
N LEU A 459 -32.93 -6.54 -2.95
CA LEU A 459 -32.45 -6.67 -4.34
C LEU A 459 -31.39 -5.64 -4.71
N ALA A 460 -31.38 -4.45 -4.10
CA ALA A 460 -30.36 -3.44 -4.40
C ALA A 460 -29.10 -3.56 -3.55
N ASN A 461 -29.18 -4.06 -2.31
CA ASN A 461 -27.99 -4.26 -1.50
C ASN A 461 -27.22 -5.50 -1.98
N LEU A 462 -25.90 -5.41 -2.13
CA LEU A 462 -25.02 -6.50 -2.59
C LEU A 462 -25.23 -7.84 -1.86
N ASN A 463 -25.54 -7.80 -0.56
CA ASN A 463 -25.77 -9.00 0.25
C ASN A 463 -27.24 -9.16 0.71
N GLY A 464 -28.14 -8.35 0.15
CA GLY A 464 -29.57 -8.34 0.49
C GLY A 464 -29.87 -7.99 1.95
N GLN A 465 -28.92 -7.40 2.69
CA GLN A 465 -29.13 -6.96 4.07
C GLN A 465 -29.72 -5.54 4.14
N PRO A 466 -30.35 -5.17 5.28
CA PRO A 466 -30.80 -3.80 5.50
C PRO A 466 -29.70 -2.76 5.26
N TRP A 467 -30.11 -1.57 4.81
CA TRP A 467 -29.24 -0.41 4.67
C TRP A 467 -28.53 -0.10 5.97
N GLU A 468 -27.24 0.26 5.88
CA GLU A 468 -26.48 0.67 7.06
C GLU A 468 -26.98 2.03 7.55
N ARG A 469 -27.26 2.92 6.59
CA ARG A 469 -27.85 4.23 6.84
C ARG A 469 -29.14 4.40 6.06
N PRO A 470 -30.28 3.88 6.56
CA PRO A 470 -31.57 4.04 5.88
C PRO A 470 -31.93 5.50 5.58
N GLU A 471 -31.50 6.45 6.43
CA GLU A 471 -31.70 7.89 6.24
C GLU A 471 -31.06 8.43 4.97
N VAL A 472 -29.96 7.83 4.50
CA VAL A 472 -29.32 8.18 3.22
C VAL A 472 -30.25 7.83 2.06
N ILE A 473 -30.86 6.65 2.09
CA ILE A 473 -31.78 6.20 1.05
C ILE A 473 -33.02 7.10 1.01
N TYR A 474 -33.60 7.42 2.17
CA TYR A 474 -34.73 8.34 2.24
C TYR A 474 -34.39 9.73 1.71
N ALA A 475 -33.21 10.26 2.04
CA ALA A 475 -32.76 11.56 1.56
C ALA A 475 -32.60 11.57 0.03
N ILE A 476 -31.97 10.53 -0.54
CA ILE A 476 -31.81 10.37 -2.01
C ILE A 476 -33.18 10.25 -2.68
N HIS A 477 -34.07 9.38 -2.20
CA HIS A 477 -35.38 9.17 -2.80
C HIS A 477 -36.26 10.43 -2.77
N LYS A 478 -36.13 11.24 -1.72
CA LYS A 478 -36.84 12.52 -1.61
C LYS A 478 -36.41 13.52 -2.69
N MET A 479 -35.15 13.48 -3.14
CA MET A 479 -34.62 14.45 -4.12
C MET A 479 -34.39 13.88 -5.53
N LYS A 480 -34.41 12.56 -5.74
CA LYS A 480 -34.03 11.93 -7.03
C LYS A 480 -34.75 12.50 -8.25
N HIS A 481 -36.00 12.96 -8.10
CA HIS A 481 -36.79 13.55 -9.19
C HIS A 481 -36.39 14.98 -9.54
N SER A 482 -35.75 15.71 -8.61
CA SER A 482 -35.20 17.05 -8.87
C SER A 482 -33.73 17.02 -9.27
N LEU A 483 -33.04 15.89 -9.10
CA LEU A 483 -31.65 15.72 -9.49
C LEU A 483 -31.51 15.54 -11.01
N LEU A 484 -30.60 16.33 -11.62
CA LEU A 484 -30.37 16.31 -13.06
C LEU A 484 -29.78 14.96 -13.50
N SER A 485 -30.45 14.29 -14.44
CA SER A 485 -29.98 13.05 -15.08
C SER A 485 -29.56 11.93 -14.10
N PHE A 486 -30.13 11.91 -12.88
CA PHE A 486 -29.68 11.03 -11.79
C PHE A 486 -29.65 9.54 -12.18
N ARG A 487 -30.70 9.05 -12.85
CA ARG A 487 -30.77 7.67 -13.33
C ARG A 487 -29.58 7.31 -14.23
N SER A 488 -29.28 8.16 -15.20
CA SER A 488 -28.19 7.90 -16.14
C SER A 488 -26.82 8.00 -15.48
N LEU A 489 -26.63 8.96 -14.56
CA LEU A 489 -25.38 9.09 -13.81
C LEU A 489 -25.12 7.87 -12.92
N LEU A 490 -26.16 7.33 -12.28
CA LEU A 490 -26.07 6.11 -11.50
C LEU A 490 -25.60 4.94 -12.39
N VAL A 491 -26.24 4.74 -13.55
CA VAL A 491 -25.85 3.70 -14.50
C VAL A 491 -24.41 3.88 -14.96
N SER A 492 -24.03 5.07 -15.42
CA SER A 492 -22.65 5.34 -15.89
C SER A 492 -21.60 5.17 -14.79
N PHE A 493 -21.93 5.50 -13.54
CA PHE A 493 -21.05 5.22 -12.41
C PHE A 493 -20.86 3.70 -12.24
N PHE A 494 -21.94 2.91 -12.26
CA PHE A 494 -21.85 1.46 -12.12
C PHE A 494 -21.12 0.81 -13.30
N GLU A 495 -21.30 1.28 -14.53
CA GLU A 495 -20.55 0.82 -15.72
C GLU A 495 -19.04 1.05 -15.56
N GLY A 496 -18.63 2.27 -15.21
CA GLY A 496 -17.21 2.59 -14.99
C GLY A 496 -16.59 1.85 -13.80
N SER A 497 -17.39 1.60 -12.74
CA SER A 497 -16.98 0.77 -11.62
C SER A 497 -16.84 -0.71 -12.01
N LEU A 498 -17.75 -1.25 -12.82
CA LEU A 498 -17.71 -2.64 -13.29
C LEU A 498 -16.49 -2.90 -14.17
N GLU A 499 -16.21 -2.02 -15.14
CA GLU A 499 -14.98 -2.10 -15.97
C GLU A 499 -13.73 -2.15 -15.07
N THR A 500 -13.75 -1.33 -14.02
CA THR A 500 -12.64 -1.29 -13.07
C THR A 500 -12.54 -2.58 -12.24
N TRP A 501 -13.65 -3.16 -11.81
CA TRP A 501 -13.68 -4.47 -11.14
C TRP A 501 -13.14 -5.58 -12.03
N GLU A 502 -13.52 -5.60 -13.30
CA GLU A 502 -13.03 -6.58 -14.27
C GLU A 502 -11.50 -6.49 -14.42
N ARG A 503 -10.97 -5.27 -14.54
CA ARG A 503 -9.52 -5.03 -14.59
C ARG A 503 -8.78 -5.46 -13.32
N PHE A 504 -9.33 -5.17 -12.14
CA PHE A 504 -8.65 -5.44 -10.85
C PHE A 504 -8.97 -6.81 -10.24
N THR A 505 -9.74 -7.66 -10.93
CA THR A 505 -9.99 -9.06 -10.54
C THR A 505 -9.46 -10.06 -11.57
N VAL A 506 -8.58 -9.62 -12.48
CA VAL A 506 -7.99 -10.45 -13.52
C VAL A 506 -7.27 -11.68 -12.95
N GLU A 507 -6.69 -11.59 -11.75
CA GLU A 507 -6.05 -12.74 -11.09
C GLU A 507 -7.02 -13.91 -10.81
N PHE A 508 -8.33 -13.68 -10.78
CA PHE A 508 -9.39 -14.68 -10.58
C PHE A 508 -10.05 -15.14 -11.88
N SER A 509 -9.50 -14.79 -13.04
CA SER A 509 -10.07 -15.19 -14.34
C SER A 509 -10.11 -16.71 -14.48
N LEU A 510 -11.14 -17.21 -15.17
CA LEU A 510 -11.26 -18.63 -15.52
C LEU A 510 -10.00 -19.09 -16.28
N GLY A 511 -9.48 -20.26 -15.91
CA GLY A 511 -8.23 -20.79 -16.47
C GLY A 511 -6.95 -20.11 -15.97
N GLY A 512 -7.05 -19.10 -15.10
CA GLY A 512 -5.90 -18.48 -14.43
C GLY A 512 -5.32 -19.35 -13.31
N CYS A 513 -4.14 -18.96 -12.81
CA CYS A 513 -3.41 -19.72 -11.78
C CYS A 513 -4.26 -19.97 -10.51
N ILE A 514 -4.97 -18.94 -10.01
CA ILE A 514 -5.84 -19.09 -8.84
C ILE A 514 -7.04 -20.01 -9.12
N ALA A 515 -7.65 -19.91 -10.31
CA ALA A 515 -8.80 -20.72 -10.68
C ALA A 515 -8.43 -22.20 -10.77
N ASN A 516 -7.25 -22.50 -11.31
CA ASN A 516 -6.75 -23.87 -11.50
C ASN A 516 -6.06 -24.44 -10.25
N ALA A 517 -5.76 -23.62 -9.25
CA ALA A 517 -5.06 -24.05 -8.04
C ALA A 517 -5.87 -25.12 -7.27
N THR A 518 -5.19 -26.20 -6.90
CA THR A 518 -5.74 -27.26 -6.04
C THR A 518 -6.00 -26.73 -4.62
N ASP A 519 -6.78 -27.47 -3.83
CA ASP A 519 -7.03 -27.09 -2.42
C ASP A 519 -5.74 -27.08 -1.58
N GLU A 520 -4.78 -27.94 -1.92
CA GLU A 520 -3.46 -27.98 -1.28
C GLU A 520 -2.63 -26.74 -1.63
N GLN A 521 -2.60 -26.37 -2.92
CA GLN A 521 -1.94 -25.15 -3.37
C GLN A 521 -2.58 -23.90 -2.75
N ARG A 522 -3.92 -23.83 -2.69
CA ARG A 522 -4.63 -22.73 -2.04
C ARG A 522 -4.27 -22.63 -0.57
N ARG A 523 -4.25 -23.75 0.16
CA ARG A 523 -3.81 -23.78 1.58
C ARG A 523 -2.35 -23.35 1.73
N ALA A 524 -1.45 -23.82 0.86
CA ALA A 524 -0.04 -23.45 0.90
C ALA A 524 0.20 -21.96 0.61
N ALA A 525 -0.62 -21.35 -0.24
CA ALA A 525 -0.60 -19.92 -0.55
C ALA A 525 -1.55 -19.09 0.32
N HIS A 526 -1.87 -19.54 1.54
CA HIS A 526 -2.80 -18.83 2.40
C HIS A 526 -2.44 -17.34 2.52
N CYS A 527 -3.42 -16.49 2.22
CA CYS A 527 -3.23 -15.05 2.16
C CYS A 527 -4.44 -14.32 2.75
N PRO A 528 -4.26 -13.33 3.63
CA PRO A 528 -5.35 -12.48 4.09
C PRO A 528 -6.00 -11.70 2.92
N PRO A 529 -7.32 -11.39 2.99
CA PRO A 529 -8.02 -10.63 1.95
C PRO A 529 -7.54 -9.18 1.79
N THR A 530 -6.93 -8.62 2.82
CA THR A 530 -6.47 -7.22 2.87
C THR A 530 -4.99 -7.11 3.20
N ASN A 531 -4.42 -5.93 2.94
CA ASN A 531 -3.07 -5.57 3.34
C ASN A 531 -3.06 -4.70 4.61
N ASP A 532 -4.16 -4.68 5.36
CA ASP A 532 -4.37 -3.74 6.48
C ASP A 532 -3.35 -3.95 7.60
N LEU A 533 -2.79 -5.15 7.73
CA LEU A 533 -1.72 -5.43 8.68
C LEU A 533 -0.52 -4.50 8.45
N ASN A 534 -0.09 -4.32 7.20
CA ASN A 534 1.01 -3.43 6.87
C ASN A 534 0.62 -1.96 7.05
N GLU A 535 -0.53 -1.54 6.51
CA GLU A 535 -1.06 -0.17 6.66
C GLU A 535 -1.20 0.21 8.14
N SER A 536 -1.68 -0.71 8.97
CA SER A 536 -1.82 -0.54 10.41
C SER A 536 -0.47 -0.34 11.10
N LYS A 537 0.58 -1.09 10.77
CA LYS A 537 1.92 -0.88 11.36
C LYS A 537 2.51 0.47 10.95
N LEU A 538 2.32 0.88 9.70
CA LEU A 538 2.73 2.20 9.22
C LEU A 538 1.97 3.32 9.96
N GLY A 539 0.65 3.17 10.15
CA GLY A 539 -0.17 4.08 10.95
C GLY A 539 0.27 4.16 12.42
N VAL A 540 0.60 3.02 13.04
CA VAL A 540 1.18 2.97 14.39
C VAL A 540 2.52 3.72 14.45
N LYS A 541 3.39 3.55 13.44
CA LYS A 541 4.66 4.28 13.36
C LYS A 541 4.44 5.78 13.24
N GLN A 542 3.49 6.23 12.43
CA GLN A 542 3.17 7.64 12.26
C GLN A 542 2.66 8.26 13.58
N LYS A 543 1.67 7.64 14.22
CA LYS A 543 1.14 8.10 15.52
C LYS A 543 2.23 8.10 16.60
N ARG A 544 3.11 7.10 16.57
CA ARG A 544 4.24 7.03 17.51
C ARG A 544 5.28 8.11 17.25
N ALA A 545 5.58 8.42 16.00
CA ALA A 545 6.51 9.49 15.65
C ALA A 545 6.05 10.86 16.18
N GLN A 546 4.73 11.08 16.35
CA GLN A 546 4.23 12.31 16.99
C GLN A 546 4.55 12.37 18.49
N ARG A 547 4.45 11.24 19.21
CA ARG A 547 4.67 11.14 20.66
C ARG A 547 6.14 10.94 21.05
N ALA A 548 6.94 10.31 20.19
CA ALA A 548 8.32 9.94 20.44
C ALA A 548 9.17 10.16 19.19
N GLN A 549 9.38 11.44 18.85
CA GLN A 549 10.04 11.86 17.60
C GLN A 549 11.47 11.32 17.43
N ASN A 550 12.18 11.08 18.54
CA ASN A 550 13.57 10.62 18.56
C ASN A 550 13.71 9.10 18.71
N GLU A 551 12.61 8.34 18.71
CA GLU A 551 12.66 6.88 18.80
C GLU A 551 13.32 6.30 17.53
N MET A 552 14.38 5.51 17.73
CA MET A 552 15.07 4.79 16.66
C MET A 552 14.18 3.67 16.11
N ILE A 553 14.33 3.37 14.82
CA ILE A 553 13.55 2.32 14.14
C ILE A 553 13.77 0.96 14.80
N ASP A 554 15.00 0.60 15.13
CA ASP A 554 15.32 -0.69 15.77
C ASP A 554 14.60 -0.84 17.12
N HIS A 555 14.52 0.24 17.92
CA HIS A 555 13.78 0.22 19.18
C HIS A 555 12.27 0.12 18.96
N PHE A 556 11.75 0.81 17.95
CA PHE A 556 10.35 0.69 17.55
C PHE A 556 10.02 -0.74 17.11
N ASN A 557 10.83 -1.31 16.20
CA ASN A 557 10.66 -2.66 15.67
C ASN A 557 10.74 -3.69 16.79
N ALA A 558 11.76 -3.63 17.65
CA ALA A 558 11.91 -4.57 18.76
C ALA A 558 10.65 -4.66 19.64
N ARG A 559 10.09 -3.50 20.02
CA ARG A 559 8.87 -3.45 20.82
C ARG A 559 7.64 -3.92 20.06
N VAL A 560 7.47 -3.48 18.82
CA VAL A 560 6.26 -3.76 18.03
C VAL A 560 6.24 -5.22 17.60
N MET A 561 7.37 -5.74 17.10
CA MET A 561 7.53 -7.15 16.75
C MET A 561 7.28 -8.04 17.96
N HIS A 562 7.91 -7.76 19.11
CA HIS A 562 7.70 -8.55 20.33
C HIS A 562 6.22 -8.65 20.71
N ARG A 563 5.47 -7.54 20.59
CA ARG A 563 4.04 -7.50 20.87
C ARG A 563 3.20 -8.17 19.79
N SER A 564 3.42 -7.84 18.52
CA SER A 564 2.56 -8.31 17.42
C SER A 564 2.77 -9.76 17.06
N ASN A 565 3.97 -10.29 17.29
CA ASN A 565 4.34 -11.66 16.96
C ASN A 565 4.06 -12.62 18.12
N GLY A 566 3.55 -12.13 19.26
CA GLY A 566 3.34 -12.97 20.44
C GLY A 566 4.65 -13.53 20.99
N THR A 567 5.75 -12.78 20.90
CA THR A 567 7.10 -13.28 21.18
C THR A 567 7.30 -13.68 22.64
N GLY A 568 6.57 -13.07 23.57
CA GLY A 568 6.52 -13.50 24.97
C GLY A 568 6.02 -14.94 25.10
N ASP A 569 4.84 -15.22 24.55
CA ASP A 569 4.24 -16.55 24.55
C ASP A 569 5.12 -17.58 23.84
N PHE A 570 5.75 -17.19 22.72
CA PHE A 570 6.71 -18.04 22.01
C PHE A 570 7.91 -18.40 22.91
N LYS A 571 8.49 -17.41 23.58
CA LYS A 571 9.62 -17.61 24.49
C LYS A 571 9.25 -18.53 25.64
N ASP A 572 8.07 -18.37 26.21
CA ASP A 572 7.58 -19.20 27.33
C ASP A 572 7.33 -20.65 26.89
N LYS A 573 6.76 -20.85 25.69
CA LYS A 573 6.49 -22.16 25.10
C LYS A 573 7.72 -22.85 24.50
N THR A 574 8.84 -22.14 24.35
CA THR A 574 10.07 -22.66 23.74
C THR A 574 11.22 -22.65 24.74
N PRO A 575 11.32 -23.64 25.65
CA PRO A 575 12.33 -23.67 26.72
C PRO A 575 13.78 -23.52 26.23
N ALA A 576 14.07 -23.96 25.00
CA ALA A 576 15.38 -23.78 24.38
C ALA A 576 15.83 -22.31 24.32
N MET A 577 14.89 -21.37 24.16
CA MET A 577 15.16 -19.92 24.12
C MET A 577 15.44 -19.32 25.51
N ASN A 578 15.12 -20.05 26.59
CA ASN A 578 15.34 -19.63 27.98
C ASN A 578 16.59 -20.24 28.62
N THR A 579 17.41 -20.94 27.84
CA THR A 579 18.67 -21.50 28.32
C THR A 579 19.71 -20.40 28.57
N ALA A 580 20.60 -20.60 29.54
CA ALA A 580 21.65 -19.61 29.86
C ALA A 580 22.50 -19.21 28.65
N PRO A 581 22.94 -20.13 27.75
CA PRO A 581 23.66 -19.76 26.53
C PRO A 581 22.83 -18.89 25.58
N SER A 582 21.54 -19.18 25.42
CA SER A 582 20.65 -18.41 24.53
C SER A 582 20.42 -17.00 25.06
N LEU A 583 20.15 -16.87 26.36
CA LEU A 583 20.01 -15.56 27.01
C LEU A 583 21.32 -14.76 26.97
N GLN A 584 22.48 -15.42 27.11
CA GLN A 584 23.78 -14.78 26.96
C GLN A 584 23.99 -14.28 25.52
N TYR A 585 23.67 -15.09 24.51
CA TYR A 585 23.74 -14.71 23.11
C TYR A 585 22.84 -13.49 22.81
N ILE A 586 21.57 -13.53 23.22
CA ILE A 586 20.61 -12.44 23.03
C ILE A 586 21.14 -11.11 23.58
N ARG A 587 21.70 -11.14 24.80
CA ARG A 587 22.31 -9.96 25.45
C ARG A 587 23.54 -9.48 24.69
N LEU A 588 24.40 -10.38 24.22
CA LEU A 588 25.61 -10.04 23.47
C LEU A 588 25.28 -9.44 22.11
N GLU A 589 24.42 -10.10 21.32
CA GLU A 589 23.96 -9.61 20.01
C GLU A 589 23.33 -8.22 20.14
N THR A 590 22.47 -8.03 21.15
CA THR A 590 21.85 -6.72 21.43
C THR A 590 22.91 -5.64 21.71
N ARG A 591 23.94 -5.94 22.50
CA ARG A 591 25.02 -4.98 22.81
C ARG A 591 25.88 -4.68 21.58
N CYS A 592 26.19 -5.69 20.76
CA CYS A 592 26.93 -5.51 19.51
C CYS A 592 26.17 -4.59 18.55
N ARG A 593 24.86 -4.80 18.39
CA ARG A 593 24.00 -3.94 17.56
C ARG A 593 23.90 -2.52 18.09
N ASP A 594 23.73 -2.35 19.40
CA ASP A 594 23.70 -1.05 20.07
C ASP A 594 25.01 -0.26 19.86
N ALA A 595 26.15 -0.96 19.81
CA ALA A 595 27.47 -0.37 19.56
C ALA A 595 27.80 -0.13 18.07
N SER A 596 27.07 -0.76 17.13
CA SER A 596 27.39 -0.75 15.69
C SER A 596 27.26 0.61 15.00
N GLY A 597 26.50 1.55 15.59
CA GLY A 597 26.20 2.83 14.95
C GLY A 597 25.32 2.71 13.69
N SER A 598 24.61 1.59 13.50
CA SER A 598 23.72 1.32 12.35
C SER A 598 22.78 2.49 12.01
N ALA A 599 22.17 3.09 13.02
CA ALA A 599 21.26 4.23 12.85
C ALA A 599 21.95 5.47 12.26
N LYS A 600 23.23 5.70 12.57
CA LYS A 600 24.03 6.79 11.96
C LYS A 600 24.36 6.45 10.51
N ALA A 601 24.73 5.21 10.23
CA ALA A 601 25.03 4.73 8.87
C ALA A 601 23.80 4.88 7.94
N GLN A 602 22.60 4.48 8.38
CA GLN A 602 21.37 4.64 7.61
C GLN A 602 21.07 6.11 7.28
N LYS A 603 21.26 7.03 8.23
CA LYS A 603 21.09 8.47 7.99
C LYS A 603 22.09 9.01 6.94
N LEU A 604 23.34 8.56 7.00
CA LEU A 604 24.35 8.94 6.01
C LEU A 604 24.04 8.39 4.62
N GLN A 605 23.52 7.15 4.54
CA GLN A 605 23.08 6.55 3.28
C GLN A 605 21.95 7.36 2.64
N GLN A 606 20.95 7.78 3.42
CA GLN A 606 19.87 8.64 2.92
C GLN A 606 20.42 9.98 2.40
N ALA A 607 21.33 10.63 3.14
CA ALA A 607 21.93 11.89 2.72
C ALA A 607 22.73 11.76 1.42
N ALA A 608 23.48 10.66 1.26
CA ALA A 608 24.22 10.37 0.03
C ALA A 608 23.28 10.15 -1.17
N TYR A 609 22.18 9.42 -0.95
CA TYR A 609 21.15 9.24 -1.97
C TYR A 609 20.49 10.56 -2.37
N ASP A 610 20.10 11.40 -1.41
CA ASP A 610 19.46 12.69 -1.68
C ASP A 610 20.39 13.62 -2.48
N THR A 611 21.69 13.60 -2.15
CA THR A 611 22.73 14.33 -2.89
C THR A 611 22.82 13.85 -4.33
N LYS A 612 22.87 12.53 -4.56
CA LYS A 612 22.90 11.94 -5.91
C LYS A 612 21.63 12.29 -6.70
N LYS A 613 20.46 12.15 -6.08
CA LYS A 613 19.17 12.46 -6.70
C LYS A 613 19.06 13.93 -7.09
N ALA A 614 19.57 14.84 -6.27
CA ALA A 614 19.64 16.26 -6.58
C ALA A 614 20.52 16.52 -7.82
N ALA A 615 21.70 15.89 -7.88
CA ALA A 615 22.58 15.99 -9.05
C ALA A 615 21.91 15.46 -10.33
N ASP A 616 21.26 14.29 -10.26
CA ASP A 616 20.54 13.70 -11.39
C ASP A 616 19.38 14.59 -11.88
N GLN A 617 18.67 15.24 -10.96
CA GLN A 617 17.60 16.18 -11.30
C GLN A 617 18.13 17.43 -12.00
N VAL A 618 19.30 17.93 -11.61
CA VAL A 618 19.96 19.05 -12.31
C VAL A 618 20.29 18.65 -13.75
N VAL A 619 20.88 17.46 -13.97
CA VAL A 619 21.17 16.94 -15.31
C VAL A 619 19.89 16.79 -16.14
N LYS A 620 18.85 16.17 -15.57
CA LYS A 620 17.54 16.01 -16.25
C LYS A 620 16.89 17.34 -16.58
N LYS A 621 17.02 18.35 -15.72
CA LYS A 621 16.53 19.70 -15.97
C LYS A 621 17.24 20.32 -17.16
N VAL A 622 18.56 20.24 -17.24
CA VAL A 622 19.34 20.75 -18.39
C VAL A 622 18.90 20.09 -19.70
N VAL A 623 18.72 18.76 -19.71
CA VAL A 623 18.22 18.04 -20.90
C VAL A 623 16.81 18.48 -21.28
N ARG A 624 15.91 18.65 -20.29
CA ARG A 624 14.54 19.10 -20.53
C ARG A 624 14.49 20.53 -21.05
N ASP A 625 15.31 21.42 -20.50
CA ASP A 625 15.38 22.82 -20.90
C ASP A 625 15.96 22.94 -22.32
N LYS A 626 16.97 22.14 -22.67
CA LYS A 626 17.46 22.01 -24.05
C LYS A 626 16.36 21.52 -25.00
N LYS A 627 15.62 20.46 -24.64
CA LYS A 627 14.52 19.94 -25.47
C LYS A 627 13.41 20.97 -25.68
N LYS A 628 13.07 21.73 -24.64
CA LYS A 628 12.10 22.84 -24.73
C LYS A 628 12.63 23.94 -25.65
N LEU A 629 13.88 24.34 -25.51
CA LEU A 629 14.50 25.35 -26.38
C LEU A 629 14.47 24.90 -27.84
N THR A 630 14.81 23.65 -28.14
CA THR A 630 14.71 23.09 -29.50
C THR A 630 13.29 23.11 -30.03
N GLN A 631 12.30 22.75 -29.20
CA GLN A 631 10.88 22.80 -29.60
C GLN A 631 10.37 24.21 -29.83
N THR A 632 10.81 25.19 -29.03
CA THR A 632 10.48 26.61 -29.23
C THR A 632 11.12 27.13 -30.50
N LEU A 633 12.40 26.84 -30.75
CA LEU A 633 13.10 27.23 -31.98
C LEU A 633 12.43 26.64 -33.22
N GLN A 634 12.03 25.36 -33.18
CA GLN A 634 11.28 24.74 -34.28
C GLN A 634 9.91 25.39 -34.52
N LYS A 635 9.20 25.80 -33.46
CA LYS A 635 7.95 26.56 -33.60
C LYS A 635 8.18 27.95 -34.18
N ASP A 636 9.22 28.64 -33.75
CA ASP A 636 9.58 29.96 -34.26
C ASP A 636 10.05 29.90 -35.73
N GLU A 637 10.69 28.81 -36.14
CA GLU A 637 11.09 28.53 -37.53
C GLU A 637 9.84 28.30 -38.41
N VAL A 638 8.90 27.46 -37.96
CA VAL A 638 7.62 27.25 -38.64
C VAL A 638 6.80 28.54 -38.73
N MET A 639 6.88 29.43 -37.73
CA MET A 639 6.20 30.73 -37.75
C MET A 639 6.85 31.77 -38.68
N LYS A 640 8.14 31.62 -39.02
CA LYS A 640 8.81 32.50 -39.99
C LYS A 640 8.40 32.23 -41.45
N ASP A 641 7.93 31.02 -41.73
CA ASP A 641 7.44 30.62 -43.06
C ASP A 641 5.95 30.94 -43.28
N VAL A 642 5.27 31.47 -42.26
CA VAL A 642 3.89 31.95 -42.38
C VAL A 642 3.91 33.40 -42.85
N VAL A 643 3.70 33.64 -44.15
CA VAL A 643 3.42 34.98 -44.68
C VAL A 643 2.07 35.43 -44.11
N PRO A 644 1.99 36.56 -43.38
CA PRO A 644 0.71 37.11 -42.95
C PRO A 644 -0.11 37.45 -44.19
N VAL A 645 -1.33 36.91 -44.29
CA VAL A 645 -2.28 37.33 -45.32
C VAL A 645 -2.68 38.78 -45.00
N LEU A 646 -2.01 39.72 -45.66
CA LEU A 646 -2.41 41.12 -45.69
C LEU A 646 -3.54 41.28 -46.71
N VAL A 647 -4.69 41.72 -46.19
CA VAL A 647 -5.79 42.42 -46.87
C VAL A 647 -6.72 41.57 -47.73
N VAL A 648 -7.98 41.46 -47.27
CA VAL A 648 -9.17 41.50 -48.14
C VAL A 648 -10.04 42.64 -47.62
N ASP A 649 -9.67 43.86 -48.02
CA ASP A 649 -10.67 44.87 -48.36
C ASP A 649 -11.09 44.56 -49.80
N GLU A 650 -12.39 44.75 -50.07
CA GLU A 650 -13.11 44.49 -51.33
C GLU A 650 -13.51 43.02 -51.60
N MET A 651 -14.72 42.66 -51.20
CA MET A 651 -15.85 42.42 -52.12
C MET A 651 -17.10 41.94 -51.34
N LEU A 652 -18.08 42.86 -51.26
CA LEU A 652 -19.52 42.73 -50.93
C LEU A 652 -19.94 42.23 -49.53
#